data_AF-A0AB34YAG6-F1
#
_entry.id   AF-A0AB34YAG6-F1
#
_cell.length_a   1.000
_cell.length_b   1.000
_cell.length_c   1.000
_cell.angle_alpha   90.00
_cell.angle_beta   90.00
_cell.angle_gamma   90.00
#
_symmetry.space_group_name_H-M   'P 1'
#
loop_
_entity.id
_entity.type
_entity.pdbx_description
1 polymer ?
#
loop_
_entity_poly.entity_id
_entity_poly.type
_entity_poly.pdbx_seq_one_letter_code
_entity_poly.pdbx_strand_id
1 'polypeptide(L)'
;MNEQVSISNIKIGHSACPHDCPSTCALDIELLDERTIGRVRGAKDNSYTAGVICAKVARYAERVHHPDRLKHPLVRSGAKGAGEWKQASWEAALDLIAERFLKAEAEYGSESVWPYYYAGTMGLVQRDSINRLRFAKRYSNQFDSFCTNMAWTGYFAGTGSLIGPDPREMSKADVVVIWGTNAAATQVNVMTHAVRARKERGAKIVVIDIYANATVRQADMGIVLKPGTDGAFACAVMHVLFRDGLADWDYLERYTDDPKGLEAHLGSRTPEWASAITGLSVEEIEAFAHLVGKTKRTYFRLGYGFTRQRNGAVNMHAAASIACVTGSFLHEGGGAFHSNASIFKFDKREIEGRAMQDKTIRFLDQSKIGRILTGDREALYDGPPVMAMLIQNTNPMNVTPEQRLVRKGFAREDLFVTVHEQFMTDTAKMADVVLPATTFLEHDDIYRGGGQQHVVLGPKLIEPYAEARPNVFVINELANRLGVGHLPGFSVDERTLIDNMNANSDLPHFDELKERRFIDKQPPFEESHYIKGFKWPDGKFRFRPDWTGSPAPDRPPEVMGLQGEFESIPEFPDYWEVIEVADAEHPFRLATSPAHNFLNSTFAETPTSVAKEIRPELLIHPDDAAELGIADGERIEIGNHRGEVVLHAVLRAGQKRGVVVSEGIFPNMSFERGEGINTLIGAEPAAPYGGLAVHDTKIWVRKLG
;
A
#
# COMPACT_ATOMS: atom_id res chain seq x y z
N MET A 1 -19.52 20.66 -39.20
CA MET A 1 -18.35 21.54 -39.36
C MET A 1 -17.37 21.14 -38.29
N ASN A 2 -16.27 20.49 -38.68
CA ASN A 2 -15.17 20.13 -37.78
C ASN A 2 -14.29 21.37 -37.62
N GLU A 3 -14.45 22.11 -36.53
CA GLU A 3 -13.42 23.06 -36.10
C GLU A 3 -12.25 22.25 -35.54
N GLN A 4 -11.18 22.18 -36.32
CA GLN A 4 -9.86 21.83 -35.82
C GLN A 4 -9.44 22.91 -34.83
N VAL A 5 -9.63 22.66 -33.54
CA VAL A 5 -9.01 23.45 -32.47
C VAL A 5 -7.51 23.43 -32.70
N SER A 6 -6.90 24.59 -32.94
CA SER A 6 -5.46 24.68 -33.11
C SER A 6 -4.78 24.29 -31.79
N ILE A 7 -3.77 23.41 -31.89
CA ILE A 7 -3.07 22.79 -30.75
C ILE A 7 -2.30 23.85 -29.91
N SER A 8 -2.20 25.11 -30.36
CA SER A 8 -1.39 26.14 -29.72
C SER A 8 -2.03 26.84 -28.51
N ASN A 9 -3.32 26.63 -28.22
CA ASN A 9 -4.06 27.37 -27.17
C ASN A 9 -4.70 26.49 -26.07
N ILE A 10 -4.31 25.21 -25.92
CA ILE A 10 -4.89 24.34 -24.90
C ILE A 10 -4.39 24.75 -23.51
N LYS A 11 -5.32 25.03 -22.58
CA LYS A 11 -5.00 25.36 -21.18
C LYS A 11 -4.41 24.13 -20.49
N ILE A 12 -3.32 24.31 -19.75
CA ILE A 12 -2.71 23.27 -18.93
C ILE A 12 -3.07 23.52 -17.47
N GLY A 13 -3.67 22.52 -16.81
CA GLY A 13 -3.84 22.47 -15.37
C GLY A 13 -2.74 21.65 -14.71
N HIS A 14 -2.46 21.92 -13.44
CA HIS A 14 -1.46 21.21 -12.64
C HIS A 14 -2.14 20.50 -11.48
N SER A 15 -1.77 19.25 -11.23
CA SER A 15 -2.36 18.43 -10.14
C SER A 15 -1.40 17.34 -9.68
N ALA A 16 -1.85 16.47 -8.77
CA ALA A 16 -1.12 15.34 -8.24
C ALA A 16 -1.83 14.02 -8.56
N CYS A 17 -1.08 12.97 -8.89
CA CYS A 17 -1.63 11.62 -8.98
C CYS A 17 -2.11 11.14 -7.60
N PRO A 18 -3.38 10.75 -7.44
CA PRO A 18 -3.98 10.47 -6.14
C PRO A 18 -3.81 9.02 -5.68
N HIS A 19 -3.26 8.15 -6.52
CA HIS A 19 -3.33 6.71 -6.29
C HIS A 19 -2.31 6.21 -5.27
N ASP A 20 -2.61 5.06 -4.65
CA ASP A 20 -1.76 4.34 -3.69
C ASP A 20 -0.46 3.84 -4.34
N CYS A 21 0.49 4.76 -4.49
CA CYS A 21 1.81 4.56 -5.06
C CYS A 21 2.79 5.53 -4.36
N PRO A 22 4.03 5.11 -4.04
CA PRO A 22 4.97 5.98 -3.34
C PRO A 22 5.38 7.25 -4.11
N SER A 23 5.15 7.32 -5.43
CA SER A 23 5.61 8.44 -6.26
C SER A 23 4.81 9.73 -6.08
N THR A 24 3.48 9.65 -5.94
CA THR A 24 2.58 10.84 -5.95
C THR A 24 2.96 11.81 -7.07
N CYS A 25 2.90 11.36 -8.32
CA CYS A 25 3.46 12.11 -9.44
C CYS A 25 2.81 13.49 -9.59
N ALA A 26 3.62 14.53 -9.81
CA ALA A 26 3.15 15.83 -10.26
C ALA A 26 2.73 15.74 -11.73
N LEU A 27 1.56 16.30 -12.07
CA LEU A 27 0.90 16.14 -13.37
C LEU A 27 0.67 17.47 -14.07
N ASP A 28 0.85 17.47 -15.39
CA ASP A 28 0.40 18.49 -16.33
C ASP A 28 -0.74 17.92 -17.17
N ILE A 29 -1.89 18.59 -17.17
CA ILE A 29 -3.14 18.06 -17.72
C ILE A 29 -3.72 19.04 -18.73
N GLU A 30 -3.96 18.57 -19.96
CA GLU A 30 -4.67 19.34 -20.97
C GLU A 30 -6.15 19.49 -20.59
N LEU A 31 -6.64 20.72 -20.51
CA LEU A 31 -8.04 21.07 -20.24
C LEU A 31 -8.68 21.50 -21.56
N LEU A 32 -9.59 20.67 -22.09
CA LEU A 32 -10.25 20.92 -23.37
C LEU A 32 -11.49 21.81 -23.20
N ASP A 33 -12.22 21.60 -22.12
CA ASP A 33 -13.34 22.43 -21.67
C ASP A 33 -13.54 22.31 -20.14
N GLU A 34 -14.65 22.80 -19.61
CA GLU A 34 -14.95 22.78 -18.17
C GLU A 34 -15.09 21.36 -17.58
N ARG A 35 -15.31 20.34 -18.38
CA ARG A 35 -15.58 18.95 -17.96
C ARG A 35 -14.64 17.94 -18.62
N THR A 36 -13.98 18.30 -19.71
CA THR A 36 -13.21 17.38 -20.54
C THR A 36 -11.70 17.64 -20.43
N ILE A 37 -10.95 16.62 -20.03
CA ILE A 37 -9.49 16.60 -20.13
C ILE A 37 -8.99 15.91 -21.41
N GLY A 38 -7.81 16.31 -21.87
CA GLY A 38 -7.03 15.67 -22.93
C GLY A 38 -5.90 14.80 -22.36
N ARG A 39 -4.68 15.01 -22.84
CA ARG A 39 -3.51 14.24 -22.39
C ARG A 39 -3.11 14.60 -20.97
N VAL A 40 -2.65 13.57 -20.24
CA VAL A 40 -2.00 13.70 -18.94
C VAL A 40 -0.51 13.42 -19.12
N ARG A 41 0.33 14.34 -18.66
CA ARG A 41 1.80 14.23 -18.66
C ARG A 41 2.33 14.41 -17.24
N GLY A 42 3.55 13.96 -16.98
CA GLY A 42 4.25 14.34 -15.76
C GLY A 42 4.81 15.75 -15.86
N ALA A 43 4.78 16.49 -14.76
CA ALA A 43 5.43 17.79 -14.65
C ALA A 43 6.96 17.62 -14.70
N LYS A 44 7.62 18.27 -15.67
CA LYS A 44 9.07 18.12 -15.91
C LYS A 44 9.94 18.81 -14.86
N ASP A 45 9.40 19.86 -14.25
CA ASP A 45 10.03 20.67 -13.21
C ASP A 45 10.05 19.98 -11.84
N ASN A 46 9.22 18.95 -11.61
CA ASN A 46 9.33 18.14 -10.40
C ASN A 46 10.61 17.30 -10.41
N SER A 47 11.51 17.56 -9.46
CA SER A 47 12.86 17.00 -9.46
C SER A 47 12.94 15.48 -9.25
N TYR A 48 11.92 14.88 -8.63
CA TYR A 48 11.90 13.43 -8.41
C TYR A 48 11.19 12.69 -9.55
N THR A 49 9.98 13.10 -9.91
CA THR A 49 9.24 12.41 -10.98
C THR A 49 9.75 12.76 -12.37
N ALA A 50 10.37 13.93 -12.54
CA ALA A 50 11.10 14.35 -13.73
C ALA A 50 10.31 14.15 -15.03
N GLY A 51 9.01 14.47 -15.02
CA GLY A 51 8.12 14.29 -16.16
C GLY A 51 7.64 12.86 -16.45
N VAL A 52 8.09 11.86 -15.66
CA VAL A 52 7.75 10.45 -15.88
C VAL A 52 6.55 10.03 -15.03
N ILE A 53 5.53 9.47 -15.69
CA ILE A 53 4.34 8.89 -15.08
C ILE A 53 4.06 7.50 -15.65
N CYS A 54 3.29 6.68 -14.93
CA CYS A 54 2.94 5.34 -15.38
C CYS A 54 1.86 5.36 -16.47
N ALA A 55 1.75 4.25 -17.20
CA ALA A 55 0.81 4.13 -18.31
C ALA A 55 -0.67 4.17 -17.88
N LYS A 56 -0.97 3.90 -16.60
CA LYS A 56 -2.32 4.00 -16.02
C LYS A 56 -2.78 5.46 -15.98
N VAL A 57 -1.94 6.32 -15.40
CA VAL A 57 -2.25 7.76 -15.22
C VAL A 57 -2.11 8.54 -16.53
N ALA A 58 -1.17 8.17 -17.39
CA ALA A 58 -1.05 8.79 -18.72
C ALA A 58 -2.34 8.63 -19.57
N ARG A 59 -3.15 7.62 -19.26
CA ARG A 59 -4.43 7.30 -19.91
C ARG A 59 -5.63 7.58 -19.02
N TYR A 60 -5.49 8.46 -18.02
CA TYR A 60 -6.57 8.74 -17.07
C TYR A 60 -7.87 9.24 -17.73
N ALA A 61 -7.79 9.82 -18.94
CA ALA A 61 -8.94 10.15 -19.77
C ALA A 61 -9.90 8.95 -20.00
N GLU A 62 -9.37 7.72 -20.11
CA GLU A 62 -10.18 6.50 -20.22
C GLU A 62 -11.06 6.26 -18.99
N ARG A 63 -10.62 6.72 -17.81
CA ARG A 63 -11.32 6.52 -16.54
C ARG A 63 -12.22 7.68 -16.17
N VAL A 64 -11.72 8.93 -16.22
CA VAL A 64 -12.52 10.10 -15.82
C VAL A 64 -13.73 10.33 -16.72
N HIS A 65 -13.64 9.94 -18.00
CA HIS A 65 -14.73 10.02 -18.98
C HIS A 65 -15.43 8.69 -19.23
N HIS A 66 -15.20 7.68 -18.38
CA HIS A 66 -15.77 6.36 -18.58
C HIS A 66 -17.31 6.41 -18.52
N PRO A 67 -18.03 5.76 -19.47
CA PRO A 67 -19.49 5.83 -19.53
C PRO A 67 -20.19 5.23 -18.31
N ASP A 68 -19.56 4.25 -17.65
CA ASP A 68 -20.10 3.54 -16.48
C ASP A 68 -19.83 4.26 -15.15
N ARG A 69 -19.30 5.49 -15.17
CA ARG A 69 -19.20 6.30 -13.94
C ARG A 69 -20.59 6.52 -13.35
N LEU A 70 -20.68 6.41 -12.03
CA LEU A 70 -21.90 6.65 -11.28
C LEU A 70 -22.34 8.11 -11.42
N LYS A 71 -23.61 8.33 -11.79
CA LYS A 71 -24.17 9.65 -12.14
C LYS A 71 -25.05 10.24 -11.05
N HIS A 72 -25.83 9.40 -10.39
CA HIS A 72 -26.89 9.77 -9.45
C HIS A 72 -26.80 8.89 -8.20
N PRO A 73 -27.29 9.36 -7.04
CA PRO A 73 -27.54 8.50 -5.90
C PRO A 73 -28.49 7.35 -6.26
N LEU A 74 -28.16 6.14 -5.78
CA LEU A 74 -28.95 4.93 -5.99
C LEU A 74 -29.33 4.32 -4.63
N VAL A 75 -30.56 3.85 -4.51
CA VAL A 75 -31.06 3.08 -3.36
C VAL A 75 -31.46 1.69 -3.85
N ARG A 76 -31.01 0.66 -3.14
CA ARG A 76 -31.34 -0.75 -3.43
C ARG A 76 -32.85 -0.97 -3.38
N SER A 77 -33.41 -1.68 -4.35
CA SER A 77 -34.84 -2.05 -4.38
C SER A 77 -35.13 -3.55 -4.34
N GLY A 78 -34.09 -4.40 -4.46
CA GLY A 78 -34.18 -5.86 -4.39
C GLY A 78 -33.26 -6.45 -3.32
N ALA A 79 -33.02 -7.76 -3.33
CA ALA A 79 -32.07 -8.41 -2.41
C ALA A 79 -30.63 -7.87 -2.58
N LYS A 80 -29.81 -7.94 -1.53
CA LYS A 80 -28.40 -7.50 -1.62
C LYS A 80 -27.67 -8.28 -2.72
N GLY A 81 -26.95 -7.56 -3.58
CA GLY A 81 -26.23 -8.16 -4.71
C GLY A 81 -27.07 -8.49 -5.95
N ALA A 82 -28.40 -8.31 -5.92
CA ALA A 82 -29.26 -8.61 -7.07
C ALA A 82 -29.13 -7.59 -8.23
N GLY A 83 -28.54 -6.42 -7.97
CA GLY A 83 -28.33 -5.38 -8.98
C GLY A 83 -29.56 -4.53 -9.31
N GLU A 84 -30.58 -4.56 -8.43
CA GLU A 84 -31.81 -3.79 -8.60
C GLU A 84 -31.74 -2.45 -7.84
N TRP A 85 -31.80 -1.35 -8.59
CA TRP A 85 -31.58 0.00 -8.09
C TRP A 85 -32.72 0.95 -8.47
N LYS A 86 -33.04 1.88 -7.56
CA LYS A 86 -33.85 3.07 -7.85
C LYS A 86 -33.00 4.31 -7.68
N GLN A 87 -33.11 5.24 -8.62
CA GLN A 87 -32.52 6.56 -8.48
C GLN A 87 -33.18 7.30 -7.31
N ALA A 88 -32.37 8.03 -6.55
CA ALA A 88 -32.83 8.93 -5.49
C ALA A 88 -32.20 10.31 -5.66
N SER A 89 -32.80 11.34 -5.04
CA SER A 89 -32.10 12.61 -4.86
C SER A 89 -31.02 12.48 -3.79
N TRP A 90 -30.07 13.42 -3.78
CA TRP A 90 -29.05 13.49 -2.74
C TRP A 90 -29.67 13.64 -1.35
N GLU A 91 -30.68 14.50 -1.21
CA GLU A 91 -31.37 14.75 0.06
C GLU A 91 -32.01 13.47 0.58
N ALA A 92 -32.80 12.77 -0.24
CA ALA A 92 -33.47 11.54 0.16
C ALA A 92 -32.49 10.42 0.52
N ALA A 93 -31.37 10.31 -0.22
CA ALA A 93 -30.32 9.35 0.09
C ALA A 93 -29.63 9.67 1.43
N LEU A 94 -29.24 10.93 1.65
CA LEU A 94 -28.58 11.36 2.88
C LEU A 94 -29.51 11.26 4.11
N ASP A 95 -30.80 11.57 3.95
CA ASP A 95 -31.80 11.42 5.00
C ASP A 95 -31.97 9.94 5.40
N LEU A 96 -32.04 9.03 4.42
CA LEU A 96 -32.11 7.59 4.67
C LEU A 96 -30.86 7.07 5.40
N ILE A 97 -29.67 7.53 5.01
CA ILE A 97 -28.41 7.17 5.67
C ILE A 97 -28.43 7.62 7.13
N ALA A 98 -28.78 8.88 7.39
CA ALA A 98 -28.85 9.42 8.73
C ALA A 98 -29.90 8.70 9.60
N GLU A 99 -31.09 8.41 9.06
CA GLU A 99 -32.13 7.63 9.74
C GLU A 99 -31.59 6.26 10.18
N ARG A 100 -30.90 5.55 9.29
CA ARG A 100 -30.37 4.21 9.55
C ARG A 100 -29.22 4.22 10.56
N PHE A 101 -28.39 5.25 10.54
CA PHE A 101 -27.31 5.43 11.52
C PHE A 101 -27.88 5.72 12.90
N LEU A 102 -28.84 6.65 13.01
CA LEU A 102 -29.53 6.96 14.27
C LEU A 102 -30.30 5.76 14.82
N LYS A 103 -30.89 4.93 13.94
CA LYS A 103 -31.55 3.69 14.35
C LYS A 103 -30.54 2.69 14.93
N ALA A 104 -29.42 2.46 14.27
CA ALA A 104 -28.36 1.58 14.77
C ALA A 104 -27.81 2.07 16.12
N GLU A 105 -27.58 3.38 16.26
CA GLU A 105 -27.20 4.01 17.53
C GLU A 105 -28.21 3.74 18.64
N ALA A 106 -29.51 3.93 18.37
CA ALA A 106 -30.57 3.79 19.36
C ALA A 106 -30.77 2.34 19.82
N GLU A 107 -30.61 1.37 18.92
CA GLU A 107 -30.85 -0.05 19.20
C GLU A 107 -29.61 -0.78 19.75
N TYR A 108 -28.41 -0.42 19.29
CA TYR A 108 -27.17 -1.18 19.54
C TYR A 108 -26.01 -0.33 20.09
N GLY A 109 -26.20 0.98 20.26
CA GLY A 109 -25.15 1.92 20.67
C GLY A 109 -24.32 2.44 19.50
N SER A 110 -23.57 3.52 19.74
CA SER A 110 -22.80 4.22 18.68
C SER A 110 -21.72 3.35 18.02
N GLU A 111 -21.12 2.43 18.78
CA GLU A 111 -20.11 1.50 18.27
C GLU A 111 -20.67 0.50 17.25
N SER A 112 -22.00 0.39 17.08
CA SER A 112 -22.60 -0.42 16.00
C SER A 112 -22.46 0.20 14.60
N VAL A 113 -22.07 1.47 14.51
CA VAL A 113 -21.78 2.13 13.23
C VAL A 113 -20.28 2.12 12.96
N TRP A 114 -19.89 1.79 11.73
CA TRP A 114 -18.48 1.73 11.33
C TRP A 114 -18.21 2.47 10.02
N PRO A 115 -17.68 3.70 10.08
CA PRO A 115 -17.05 4.34 8.94
C PRO A 115 -15.80 3.56 8.51
N TYR A 116 -15.72 3.17 7.24
CA TYR A 116 -14.67 2.30 6.69
C TYR A 116 -14.04 2.93 5.45
N TYR A 117 -12.73 3.14 5.46
CA TYR A 117 -12.03 3.83 4.37
C TYR A 117 -10.60 3.37 4.19
N TYR A 118 -10.01 3.61 3.00
CA TYR A 118 -8.58 3.42 2.80
C TYR A 118 -8.01 4.24 1.62
N ALA A 119 -7.00 3.70 0.94
CA ALA A 119 -6.12 4.37 -0.02
C ALA A 119 -6.62 4.46 -1.47
N GLY A 120 -7.92 4.34 -1.75
CA GLY A 120 -8.47 4.54 -3.11
C GLY A 120 -8.21 5.94 -3.70
N THR A 121 -8.11 6.94 -2.81
CA THR A 121 -7.39 8.20 -3.04
C THR A 121 -6.50 8.47 -1.83
N MET A 122 -5.32 9.05 -2.07
CA MET A 122 -4.30 9.38 -1.09
C MET A 122 -4.27 10.87 -0.71
N GLY A 123 -5.23 11.64 -1.22
CA GLY A 123 -5.40 13.04 -0.84
C GLY A 123 -5.79 13.17 0.63
N LEU A 124 -5.10 14.04 1.36
CA LEU A 124 -5.19 14.08 2.82
C LEU A 124 -6.59 14.49 3.28
N VAL A 125 -7.23 15.43 2.57
CA VAL A 125 -8.56 15.92 2.93
C VAL A 125 -9.62 14.88 2.58
N GLN A 126 -9.67 14.41 1.33
CA GLN A 126 -10.73 13.51 0.89
C GLN A 126 -10.64 12.13 1.54
N ARG A 127 -9.43 11.68 1.89
CA ARG A 127 -9.22 10.40 2.57
C ARG A 127 -9.53 10.49 4.05
N ASP A 128 -8.89 11.41 4.77
CA ASP A 128 -8.82 11.34 6.24
C ASP A 128 -10.02 12.02 6.94
N SER A 129 -10.79 12.84 6.21
CA SER A 129 -11.94 13.59 6.73
C SER A 129 -13.04 12.75 7.37
N ILE A 130 -13.16 11.47 6.99
CA ILE A 130 -14.18 10.56 7.52
C ILE A 130 -14.02 10.33 9.03
N ASN A 131 -12.80 10.48 9.54
CA ASN A 131 -12.52 10.35 10.97
C ASN A 131 -13.23 11.43 11.81
N ARG A 132 -13.49 12.62 11.27
CA ARG A 132 -14.28 13.64 11.98
C ARG A 132 -15.65 13.12 12.36
N LEU A 133 -16.36 12.51 11.41
CA LEU A 133 -17.68 11.94 11.65
C LEU A 133 -17.60 10.78 12.64
N ARG A 134 -16.62 9.89 12.46
CA ARG A 134 -16.35 8.77 13.38
C ARG A 134 -16.19 9.25 14.83
N PHE A 135 -15.33 10.24 15.06
CA PHE A 135 -15.02 10.72 16.41
C PHE A 135 -16.15 11.55 17.01
N ALA A 136 -16.74 12.47 16.23
CA ALA A 136 -17.86 13.30 16.68
C ALA A 136 -19.06 12.47 17.15
N LYS A 137 -19.31 11.34 16.49
CA LYS A 137 -20.40 10.41 16.81
C LYS A 137 -20.01 9.24 17.69
N ARG A 138 -18.73 9.14 18.08
CA ARG A 138 -18.20 8.02 18.89
C ARG A 138 -18.51 6.65 18.26
N TYR A 139 -18.42 6.59 16.93
CA TYR A 139 -18.53 5.35 16.17
C TYR A 139 -17.28 4.48 16.33
N SER A 140 -17.39 3.18 16.00
CA SER A 140 -16.25 2.27 16.09
C SER A 140 -15.02 2.85 15.40
N ASN A 141 -13.87 2.80 16.06
CA ASN A 141 -12.61 3.20 15.46
C ASN A 141 -12.11 2.18 14.43
N GLN A 142 -11.19 2.58 13.56
CA GLN A 142 -10.56 1.69 12.59
C GLN A 142 -9.06 1.62 12.86
N PHE A 143 -8.53 0.41 12.84
CA PHE A 143 -7.10 0.16 12.78
C PHE A 143 -6.71 -0.15 11.34
N ASP A 144 -5.94 0.76 10.75
CA ASP A 144 -5.49 0.73 9.36
C ASP A 144 -4.36 -0.30 9.19
N SER A 145 -4.70 -1.52 8.78
CA SER A 145 -3.77 -2.67 8.80
C SER A 145 -3.33 -3.16 7.41
N PHE A 146 -3.82 -2.58 6.32
CA PHE A 146 -3.58 -3.14 4.99
C PHE A 146 -2.17 -2.93 4.45
N CYS A 147 -1.58 -1.74 4.54
CA CYS A 147 -0.45 -1.37 3.67
C CYS A 147 0.91 -1.31 4.37
N THR A 148 1.02 -0.58 5.48
CA THR A 148 2.30 -0.06 5.94
C THR A 148 2.84 -0.75 7.19
N ASN A 149 1.99 -1.36 8.02
CA ASN A 149 2.34 -1.81 9.37
C ASN A 149 3.65 -2.58 9.43
N MET A 150 3.80 -3.67 8.67
CA MET A 150 5.00 -4.51 8.70
C MET A 150 6.25 -3.77 8.22
N ALA A 151 6.17 -3.06 7.09
CA ALA A 151 7.31 -2.35 6.52
C ALA A 151 7.77 -1.19 7.41
N TRP A 152 6.83 -0.40 7.92
CA TRP A 152 7.11 0.74 8.78
C TRP A 152 7.64 0.29 10.13
N THR A 153 7.05 -0.76 10.71
CA THR A 153 7.55 -1.34 11.98
C THR A 153 8.99 -1.80 11.84
N GLY A 154 9.33 -2.58 10.79
CA GLY A 154 10.70 -3.07 10.58
C GLY A 154 11.73 -1.97 10.30
N TYR A 155 11.39 -0.98 9.46
CA TYR A 155 12.31 0.12 9.16
C TYR A 155 12.49 1.04 10.38
N PHE A 156 11.40 1.35 11.07
CA PHE A 156 11.41 2.20 12.27
C PHE A 156 12.15 1.52 13.43
N ALA A 157 12.00 0.20 13.61
CA ALA A 157 12.70 -0.55 14.65
C ALA A 157 14.21 -0.29 14.63
N GLY A 158 14.83 -0.29 13.45
CA GLY A 158 16.24 0.04 13.30
C GLY A 158 16.53 1.54 13.45
N THR A 159 15.78 2.39 12.74
CA THR A 159 16.17 3.79 12.49
C THR A 159 15.58 4.83 13.46
N GLY A 160 14.49 4.50 14.15
CA GLY A 160 13.72 5.39 15.02
C GLY A 160 12.85 6.41 14.27
N SER A 161 12.79 6.36 12.92
CA SER A 161 11.99 7.30 12.12
C SER A 161 11.79 6.81 10.68
N LEU A 162 10.72 7.26 10.02
CA LEU A 162 10.50 7.02 8.58
C LEU A 162 11.11 8.16 7.75
N ILE A 163 12.44 8.22 7.77
CA ILE A 163 13.29 9.13 7.00
C ILE A 163 14.46 8.32 6.40
N GLY A 164 15.06 8.79 5.32
CA GLY A 164 16.31 8.22 4.83
C GLY A 164 16.96 9.10 3.78
N PRO A 165 18.01 8.60 3.09
CA PRO A 165 18.70 9.29 2.00
C PRO A 165 17.72 9.88 0.98
N ASP A 166 18.13 10.98 0.34
CA ASP A 166 17.32 11.60 -0.71
C ASP A 166 17.13 10.58 -1.86
N PRO A 167 15.89 10.22 -2.22
CA PRO A 167 15.65 9.21 -3.24
C PRO A 167 16.12 9.61 -4.64
N ARG A 168 16.44 10.88 -4.89
CA ARG A 168 17.12 11.31 -6.13
C ARG A 168 18.59 10.87 -6.16
N GLU A 169 19.20 10.60 -5.02
CA GLU A 169 20.59 10.12 -4.94
C GLU A 169 20.77 8.71 -5.48
N MET A 170 19.69 7.96 -5.74
CA MET A 170 19.78 6.75 -6.58
C MET A 170 20.55 7.01 -7.88
N SER A 171 20.40 8.20 -8.48
CA SER A 171 21.15 8.60 -9.69
C SER A 171 22.65 8.82 -9.47
N LYS A 172 23.09 8.96 -8.23
CA LYS A 172 24.48 9.20 -7.80
C LYS A 172 25.17 7.93 -7.28
N ALA A 173 24.44 6.83 -7.17
CA ALA A 173 24.93 5.55 -6.69
C ALA A 173 25.85 4.86 -7.72
N ASP A 174 26.70 3.95 -7.24
CA ASP A 174 27.49 3.03 -8.07
C ASP A 174 26.87 1.63 -8.08
N VAL A 175 26.05 1.31 -7.07
CA VAL A 175 25.13 0.17 -7.06
C VAL A 175 23.76 0.64 -6.56
N VAL A 176 22.70 0.34 -7.30
CA VAL A 176 21.31 0.54 -6.86
C VAL A 176 20.69 -0.83 -6.59
N VAL A 177 20.38 -1.12 -5.34
CA VAL A 177 19.68 -2.34 -4.91
C VAL A 177 18.19 -2.03 -4.79
N ILE A 178 17.36 -2.65 -5.61
CA ILE A 178 15.89 -2.56 -5.55
C ILE A 178 15.38 -3.85 -4.91
N TRP A 179 14.87 -3.76 -3.69
CA TRP A 179 14.45 -4.94 -2.91
C TRP A 179 12.93 -5.01 -2.77
N GLY A 180 12.32 -6.09 -3.25
CA GLY A 180 10.88 -6.38 -3.11
C GLY A 180 9.98 -5.32 -3.75
N THR A 181 10.41 -4.76 -4.88
CA THR A 181 9.63 -3.78 -5.65
C THR A 181 9.73 -4.06 -7.14
N ASN A 182 8.61 -4.36 -7.79
CA ASN A 182 8.50 -4.32 -9.24
C ASN A 182 8.39 -2.86 -9.75
N ALA A 183 9.47 -2.10 -9.62
CA ALA A 183 9.54 -0.67 -9.93
C ALA A 183 9.08 -0.32 -11.35
N ALA A 184 9.29 -1.20 -12.33
CA ALA A 184 8.79 -1.04 -13.69
C ALA A 184 7.26 -0.98 -13.81
N ALA A 185 6.51 -1.45 -12.80
CA ALA A 185 5.05 -1.44 -12.78
C ALA A 185 4.47 -0.57 -11.65
N THR A 186 5.12 -0.54 -10.47
CA THR A 186 4.54 -0.01 -9.24
C THR A 186 5.20 1.29 -8.73
N GLN A 187 6.40 1.64 -9.23
CA GLN A 187 7.09 2.89 -8.90
C GLN A 187 8.09 3.28 -10.00
N VAL A 188 7.59 3.63 -11.19
CA VAL A 188 8.42 3.83 -12.42
C VAL A 188 9.52 4.88 -12.29
N ASN A 189 9.40 5.80 -11.34
CA ASN A 189 10.41 6.82 -11.07
C ASN A 189 11.68 6.24 -10.43
N VAL A 190 11.60 5.12 -9.70
CA VAL A 190 12.79 4.40 -9.22
C VAL A 190 13.64 3.94 -10.41
N MET A 191 13.00 3.36 -11.44
CA MET A 191 13.72 2.96 -12.66
C MET A 191 14.32 4.16 -13.39
N THR A 192 13.66 5.32 -13.34
CA THR A 192 14.21 6.55 -13.94
C THR A 192 15.55 6.93 -13.31
N HIS A 193 15.64 6.94 -11.97
CA HIS A 193 16.87 7.28 -11.27
C HIS A 193 17.93 6.17 -11.36
N ALA A 194 17.54 4.90 -11.25
CA ALA A 194 18.47 3.77 -11.37
C ALA A 194 19.10 3.67 -12.77
N VAL A 195 18.31 3.87 -13.83
CA VAL A 195 18.82 3.89 -15.21
C VAL A 195 19.70 5.12 -15.46
N ARG A 196 19.41 6.27 -14.82
CA ARG A 196 20.30 7.43 -14.86
C ARG A 196 21.66 7.10 -14.26
N ALA A 197 21.69 6.48 -13.08
CA ALA A 197 22.94 6.03 -12.45
C ALA A 197 23.74 5.10 -13.36
N ARG A 198 23.06 4.11 -13.97
CA ARG A 198 23.69 3.18 -14.92
C ARG A 198 24.32 3.92 -16.10
N LYS A 199 23.61 4.88 -16.70
CA LYS A 199 24.07 5.61 -17.90
C LYS A 199 25.20 6.60 -17.59
N GLU A 200 25.09 7.33 -16.49
CA GLU A 200 25.99 8.44 -16.18
C GLU A 200 27.21 8.00 -15.35
N ARG A 201 27.09 6.88 -14.62
CA ARG A 201 28.13 6.41 -13.69
C ARG A 201 28.58 4.97 -13.94
N GLY A 202 27.93 4.23 -14.84
CA GLY A 202 28.16 2.80 -15.01
C GLY A 202 27.63 1.96 -13.84
N ALA A 203 26.68 2.50 -13.06
CA ALA A 203 26.15 1.84 -11.88
C ALA A 203 25.49 0.49 -12.20
N LYS A 204 25.67 -0.48 -11.32
CA LYS A 204 24.96 -1.77 -11.39
C LYS A 204 23.58 -1.66 -10.77
N ILE A 205 22.57 -2.19 -11.45
CA ILE A 205 21.21 -2.34 -10.88
C ILE A 205 21.06 -3.77 -10.41
N VAL A 206 20.84 -3.95 -9.11
CA VAL A 206 20.55 -5.24 -8.50
C VAL A 206 19.09 -5.26 -8.09
N VAL A 207 18.40 -6.37 -8.36
CA VAL A 207 16.99 -6.52 -7.99
C VAL A 207 16.81 -7.81 -7.21
N ILE A 208 16.22 -7.70 -6.01
CA ILE A 208 15.90 -8.84 -5.15
C ILE A 208 14.38 -8.98 -5.09
N ASP A 209 13.86 -10.12 -5.52
CA ASP A 209 12.42 -10.38 -5.60
C ASP A 209 12.13 -11.89 -5.54
N ILE A 210 10.86 -12.28 -5.61
CA ILE A 210 10.46 -13.70 -5.54
C ILE A 210 10.27 -14.36 -6.91
N TYR A 211 10.26 -13.54 -7.97
CA TYR A 211 10.12 -13.99 -9.35
C TYR A 211 10.74 -12.99 -10.33
N ALA A 212 11.11 -13.47 -11.52
CA ALA A 212 11.72 -12.69 -12.58
C ALA A 212 10.73 -11.73 -13.27
N ASN A 213 10.21 -10.76 -12.51
CA ASN A 213 9.30 -9.73 -12.98
C ASN A 213 9.99 -8.71 -13.93
N ALA A 214 9.24 -7.71 -14.39
CA ALA A 214 9.73 -6.73 -15.36
C ALA A 214 10.95 -5.92 -14.88
N THR A 215 11.11 -5.77 -13.56
CA THR A 215 12.25 -5.06 -12.95
C THR A 215 13.46 -5.97 -12.87
N VAL A 216 13.29 -7.22 -12.41
CA VAL A 216 14.37 -8.23 -12.36
C VAL A 216 14.97 -8.47 -13.74
N ARG A 217 14.15 -8.56 -14.79
CA ARG A 217 14.62 -8.76 -16.17
C ARG A 217 15.47 -7.61 -16.73
N GLN A 218 15.46 -6.43 -16.09
CA GLN A 218 16.27 -5.28 -16.47
C GLN A 218 17.53 -5.11 -15.60
N ALA A 219 17.70 -5.96 -14.58
CA ALA A 219 18.80 -5.90 -13.64
C ALA A 219 20.12 -6.38 -14.27
N ASP A 220 21.24 -5.87 -13.76
CA ASP A 220 22.56 -6.46 -13.99
C ASP A 220 22.74 -7.75 -13.17
N MET A 221 22.07 -7.83 -12.01
CA MET A 221 22.02 -9.01 -11.14
C MET A 221 20.62 -9.14 -10.57
N GLY A 222 19.94 -10.25 -10.87
CA GLY A 222 18.63 -10.60 -10.32
C GLY A 222 18.78 -11.69 -9.26
N ILE A 223 18.41 -11.42 -8.02
CA ILE A 223 18.38 -12.38 -6.93
C ILE A 223 16.92 -12.80 -6.73
N VAL A 224 16.59 -14.02 -7.15
CA VAL A 224 15.24 -14.57 -7.03
C VAL A 224 15.23 -15.57 -5.87
N LEU A 225 14.60 -15.23 -4.75
CA LEU A 225 14.53 -16.07 -3.54
C LEU A 225 13.11 -16.57 -3.27
N LYS A 226 12.97 -17.56 -2.39
CA LYS A 226 11.65 -18.04 -1.93
C LYS A 226 10.97 -16.97 -1.07
N PRO A 227 9.65 -16.73 -1.19
CA PRO A 227 8.93 -15.77 -0.36
C PRO A 227 9.16 -16.03 1.14
N GLY A 228 9.63 -15.01 1.86
CA GLY A 228 9.71 -15.02 3.32
C GLY A 228 11.08 -15.38 3.85
N THR A 229 12.04 -15.50 2.96
CA THR A 229 13.41 -15.90 3.27
C THR A 229 14.40 -14.75 3.17
N ASP A 230 13.90 -13.51 2.99
CA ASP A 230 14.71 -12.29 2.88
C ASP A 230 15.60 -12.06 4.11
N GLY A 231 15.10 -12.34 5.32
CA GLY A 231 15.89 -12.32 6.54
C GLY A 231 17.09 -13.27 6.49
N ALA A 232 16.89 -14.50 5.99
CA ALA A 232 17.99 -15.47 5.82
C ALA A 232 19.05 -14.94 4.85
N PHE A 233 18.61 -14.39 3.71
CA PHE A 233 19.51 -13.81 2.72
C PHE A 233 20.30 -12.64 3.30
N ALA A 234 19.63 -11.69 3.96
CA ALA A 234 20.29 -10.53 4.57
C ALA A 234 21.31 -10.95 5.64
N CYS A 235 21.00 -11.95 6.45
CA CYS A 235 21.90 -12.47 7.48
C CYS A 235 23.16 -13.11 6.88
N ALA A 236 23.00 -13.94 5.84
CA ALA A 236 24.16 -14.55 5.18
C ALA A 236 25.03 -13.53 4.44
N VAL A 237 24.42 -12.48 3.89
CA VAL A 237 25.17 -11.35 3.33
C VAL A 237 26.00 -10.68 4.42
N MET A 238 25.40 -10.31 5.55
CA MET A 238 26.13 -9.68 6.65
C MET A 238 27.19 -10.61 7.25
N HIS A 239 26.93 -11.92 7.34
CA HIS A 239 27.92 -12.92 7.74
C HIS A 239 29.17 -12.85 6.84
N VAL A 240 29.00 -12.87 5.52
CA VAL A 240 30.12 -12.75 4.56
C VAL A 240 30.84 -11.42 4.71
N LEU A 241 30.11 -10.32 4.96
CA LEU A 241 30.73 -9.00 5.18
C LEU A 241 31.65 -8.98 6.40
N PHE A 242 31.25 -9.60 7.51
CA PHE A 242 32.11 -9.73 8.70
C PHE A 242 33.27 -10.70 8.46
N ARG A 243 32.96 -11.91 7.98
CA ARG A 243 33.93 -12.98 7.70
C ARG A 243 35.09 -12.51 6.83
N ASP A 244 34.78 -11.71 5.80
CA ASP A 244 35.76 -11.30 4.78
C ASP A 244 36.32 -9.89 5.01
N GLY A 245 36.04 -9.27 6.17
CA GLY A 245 36.57 -7.96 6.53
C GLY A 245 36.05 -6.80 5.67
N LEU A 246 34.81 -6.90 5.20
CA LEU A 246 34.13 -5.87 4.39
C LEU A 246 33.16 -5.00 5.21
N ALA A 247 32.94 -5.32 6.49
CA ALA A 247 32.17 -4.48 7.41
C ALA A 247 32.92 -3.18 7.78
N ASP A 248 32.19 -2.06 7.85
CA ASP A 248 32.71 -0.76 8.27
C ASP A 248 32.65 -0.63 9.80
N TRP A 249 33.72 -1.07 10.47
CA TRP A 249 33.80 -1.04 11.93
C TRP A 249 33.75 0.38 12.52
N ASP A 250 34.34 1.37 11.85
CA ASP A 250 34.33 2.76 12.32
C ASP A 250 32.90 3.32 12.34
N TYR A 251 32.11 3.02 11.31
CA TYR A 251 30.69 3.37 11.27
C TYR A 251 29.90 2.62 12.34
N LEU A 252 30.11 1.30 12.44
CA LEU A 252 29.38 0.44 13.36
C LEU A 252 29.57 0.88 14.82
N GLU A 253 30.81 1.05 15.27
CA GLU A 253 31.10 1.42 16.67
C GLU A 253 30.48 2.78 17.05
N ARG A 254 30.38 3.70 16.08
CA ARG A 254 29.84 5.05 16.31
C ARG A 254 28.32 5.11 16.26
N TYR A 255 27.70 4.48 15.27
CA TYR A 255 26.29 4.73 14.93
C TYR A 255 25.36 3.54 15.19
N THR A 256 25.83 2.42 15.75
CA THR A 256 24.96 1.28 16.09
C THR A 256 25.09 0.89 17.57
N ASP A 257 24.11 0.14 18.06
CA ASP A 257 23.99 -0.23 19.47
C ASP A 257 24.88 -1.43 19.86
N ASP A 258 24.84 -2.53 19.11
CA ASP A 258 25.56 -3.77 19.43
C ASP A 258 26.13 -4.49 18.18
N PRO A 259 27.18 -3.95 17.54
CA PRO A 259 27.75 -4.55 16.34
C PRO A 259 28.51 -5.86 16.62
N LYS A 260 29.10 -6.03 17.80
CA LYS A 260 29.83 -7.25 18.17
C LYS A 260 28.88 -8.41 18.50
N GLY A 261 27.75 -8.11 19.17
CA GLY A 261 26.69 -9.08 19.37
C GLY A 261 26.07 -9.52 18.04
N LEU A 262 25.88 -8.59 17.10
CA LEU A 262 25.42 -8.92 15.74
C LEU A 262 26.40 -9.86 15.03
N GLU A 263 27.70 -9.54 14.98
CA GLU A 263 28.72 -10.39 14.36
C GLU A 263 28.70 -11.81 14.96
N ALA A 264 28.67 -11.92 16.29
CA ALA A 264 28.60 -13.20 16.98
C ALA A 264 27.32 -13.99 16.64
N HIS A 265 26.16 -13.31 16.60
CA HIS A 265 24.89 -13.91 16.21
C HIS A 265 24.93 -14.47 14.78
N LEU A 266 25.54 -13.73 13.85
CA LEU A 266 25.64 -14.10 12.44
C LEU A 266 26.66 -15.20 12.17
N GLY A 267 27.50 -15.59 13.12
CA GLY A 267 28.55 -16.60 12.94
C GLY A 267 28.07 -17.95 12.37
N SER A 268 26.82 -18.35 12.63
CA SER A 268 26.21 -19.57 12.09
C SER A 268 25.30 -19.36 10.88
N ARG A 269 25.07 -18.13 10.43
CA ARG A 269 24.21 -17.80 9.29
C ARG A 269 25.04 -17.78 8.00
N THR A 270 25.67 -18.91 7.66
CA THR A 270 26.57 -19.01 6.51
C THR A 270 25.82 -18.95 5.16
N PRO A 271 26.51 -18.74 4.03
CA PRO A 271 25.90 -18.86 2.71
C PRO A 271 25.22 -20.22 2.46
N GLU A 272 25.78 -21.33 2.95
CA GLU A 272 25.19 -22.67 2.82
C GLU A 272 23.88 -22.78 3.60
N TRP A 273 23.83 -22.22 4.80
CA TRP A 273 22.61 -22.16 5.61
C TRP A 273 21.50 -21.38 4.87
N ALA A 274 21.82 -20.19 4.36
CA ALA A 274 20.85 -19.38 3.62
C ALA A 274 20.47 -20.01 2.28
N SER A 275 21.39 -20.70 1.59
CA SER A 275 21.11 -21.41 0.34
C SER A 275 19.99 -22.43 0.51
N ALA A 276 20.04 -23.23 1.58
CA ALA A 276 19.01 -24.23 1.88
C ALA A 276 17.62 -23.60 2.10
N ILE A 277 17.57 -22.42 2.75
CA ILE A 277 16.32 -21.73 3.09
C ILE A 277 15.76 -20.97 1.88
N THR A 278 16.59 -20.14 1.26
CA THR A 278 16.20 -19.18 0.21
C THR A 278 16.02 -19.83 -1.15
N GLY A 279 16.70 -20.97 -1.39
CA GLY A 279 16.82 -21.59 -2.71
C GLY A 279 17.80 -20.88 -3.65
N LEU A 280 18.57 -19.91 -3.17
CA LEU A 280 19.71 -19.31 -3.88
C LEU A 280 20.92 -20.25 -3.85
N SER A 281 21.85 -20.10 -4.79
CA SER A 281 23.15 -20.74 -4.70
C SER A 281 24.07 -19.99 -3.71
N VAL A 282 25.07 -20.67 -3.18
CA VAL A 282 26.10 -20.05 -2.33
C VAL A 282 26.81 -18.92 -3.09
N GLU A 283 27.11 -19.16 -4.36
CA GLU A 283 27.78 -18.19 -5.24
C GLU A 283 26.94 -16.93 -5.47
N GLU A 284 25.61 -17.05 -5.60
CA GLU A 284 24.71 -15.89 -5.70
C GLU A 284 24.79 -15.01 -4.44
N ILE A 285 24.81 -15.64 -3.27
CA ILE A 285 24.89 -14.96 -1.97
C ILE A 285 26.24 -14.26 -1.79
N GLU A 286 27.34 -14.98 -2.03
CA GLU A 286 28.69 -14.40 -1.92
C GLU A 286 28.94 -13.29 -2.94
N ALA A 287 28.47 -13.46 -4.18
CA ALA A 287 28.62 -12.44 -5.22
C ALA A 287 27.90 -11.14 -4.85
N PHE A 288 26.68 -11.22 -4.32
CA PHE A 288 25.97 -10.04 -3.84
C PHE A 288 26.68 -9.40 -2.65
N ALA A 289 27.07 -10.18 -1.65
CA ALA A 289 27.76 -9.68 -0.46
C ALA A 289 29.06 -8.95 -0.80
N HIS A 290 29.89 -9.52 -1.68
CA HIS A 290 31.11 -8.88 -2.15
C HIS A 290 30.84 -7.61 -2.97
N LEU A 291 29.80 -7.60 -3.80
CA LEU A 291 29.44 -6.42 -4.61
C LEU A 291 29.10 -5.22 -3.69
N VAL A 292 28.23 -5.43 -2.71
CA VAL A 292 27.80 -4.34 -1.80
C VAL A 292 28.89 -3.99 -0.79
N GLY A 293 29.66 -4.97 -0.30
CA GLY A 293 30.76 -4.74 0.65
C GLY A 293 31.95 -3.99 0.06
N LYS A 294 32.23 -4.16 -1.25
CA LYS A 294 33.31 -3.43 -1.94
C LYS A 294 32.86 -2.07 -2.49
N THR A 295 31.55 -1.80 -2.52
CA THR A 295 31.00 -0.59 -3.15
C THR A 295 30.41 0.35 -2.10
N LYS A 296 31.12 1.44 -1.84
CA LYS A 296 30.75 2.45 -0.84
C LYS A 296 29.40 3.13 -1.13
N ARG A 297 29.17 3.52 -2.39
CA ARG A 297 27.94 4.19 -2.86
C ARG A 297 26.88 3.17 -3.30
N THR A 298 26.47 2.34 -2.35
CA THR A 298 25.38 1.38 -2.53
C THR A 298 24.09 1.94 -1.96
N TYR A 299 23.12 2.17 -2.82
CA TYR A 299 21.80 2.69 -2.44
C TYR A 299 20.78 1.55 -2.37
N PHE A 300 20.24 1.27 -1.19
CA PHE A 300 19.22 0.27 -0.96
C PHE A 300 17.82 0.91 -1.00
N ARG A 301 17.09 0.72 -2.09
CA ARG A 301 15.67 1.05 -2.19
C ARG A 301 14.83 -0.12 -1.68
N LEU A 302 14.36 -0.02 -0.45
CA LEU A 302 13.60 -1.06 0.24
C LEU A 302 12.08 -0.91 0.01
N GLY A 303 11.50 -1.91 -0.65
CA GLY A 303 10.10 -1.99 -1.04
C GLY A 303 9.13 -2.49 0.00
N TYR A 304 7.91 -2.81 -0.46
CA TYR A 304 6.86 -3.43 0.35
C TYR A 304 6.69 -4.93 0.09
N GLY A 305 7.09 -5.44 -1.08
CA GLY A 305 6.70 -6.79 -1.54
C GLY A 305 7.14 -7.91 -0.60
N PHE A 306 8.39 -7.84 -0.13
CA PHE A 306 8.95 -8.82 0.79
C PHE A 306 8.46 -8.66 2.23
N THR A 307 7.84 -7.53 2.56
CA THR A 307 7.25 -7.29 3.88
C THR A 307 5.79 -7.71 3.96
N ARG A 308 5.15 -8.17 2.87
CA ARG A 308 3.75 -8.64 2.86
C ARG A 308 3.57 -10.06 3.39
N GLN A 309 4.29 -10.39 4.45
CA GLN A 309 4.43 -11.74 4.99
C GLN A 309 4.50 -11.67 6.51
N ARG A 310 4.18 -12.73 7.23
CA ARG A 310 4.12 -12.71 8.70
C ARG A 310 5.44 -12.28 9.37
N ASN A 311 6.59 -12.55 8.74
CA ASN A 311 7.91 -12.11 9.19
C ASN A 311 8.40 -10.78 8.56
N GLY A 312 7.52 -10.01 7.92
CA GLY A 312 7.87 -8.85 7.10
C GLY A 312 8.59 -7.72 7.84
N ALA A 313 8.27 -7.50 9.12
CA ALA A 313 8.96 -6.50 9.95
C ALA A 313 10.43 -6.90 10.20
N VAL A 314 10.68 -8.17 10.54
CA VAL A 314 12.03 -8.72 10.74
C VAL A 314 12.82 -8.67 9.44
N ASN A 315 12.20 -9.02 8.31
CA ASN A 315 12.87 -8.96 7.01
C ASN A 315 13.30 -7.52 6.65
N MET A 316 12.42 -6.52 6.84
CA MET A 316 12.75 -5.12 6.56
C MET A 316 13.91 -4.63 7.44
N HIS A 317 13.88 -4.97 8.72
CA HIS A 317 14.95 -4.65 9.67
C HIS A 317 16.29 -5.29 9.26
N ALA A 318 16.27 -6.56 8.87
CA ALA A 318 17.46 -7.26 8.39
C ALA A 318 18.02 -6.68 7.09
N ALA A 319 17.16 -6.34 6.12
CA ALA A 319 17.59 -5.71 4.87
C ALA A 319 18.19 -4.30 5.11
N ALA A 320 17.58 -3.50 5.99
CA ALA A 320 18.12 -2.18 6.36
C ALA A 320 19.46 -2.26 7.12
N SER A 321 19.66 -3.34 7.89
CA SER A 321 20.89 -3.58 8.66
C SER A 321 22.14 -3.70 7.78
N ILE A 322 22.02 -4.22 6.55
CA ILE A 322 23.14 -4.33 5.61
C ILE A 322 23.78 -2.97 5.35
N ALA A 323 22.98 -1.92 5.14
CA ALA A 323 23.49 -0.57 4.87
C ALA A 323 24.26 0.04 6.06
N CYS A 324 23.96 -0.42 7.29
CA CYS A 324 24.73 -0.06 8.48
C CYS A 324 26.04 -0.85 8.55
N VAL A 325 26.02 -2.15 8.27
CA VAL A 325 27.22 -3.01 8.25
C VAL A 325 28.22 -2.53 7.20
N THR A 326 27.77 -2.04 6.05
CA THR A 326 28.64 -1.52 4.98
C THR A 326 29.01 -0.03 5.13
N GLY A 327 28.49 0.67 6.15
CA GLY A 327 28.70 2.12 6.32
C GLY A 327 28.15 2.98 5.17
N SER A 328 27.23 2.44 4.35
CA SER A 328 26.78 3.09 3.10
C SER A 328 26.13 4.45 3.32
N PHE A 329 25.58 4.70 4.50
CA PHE A 329 25.01 6.00 4.88
C PHE A 329 26.04 7.14 4.86
N LEU A 330 27.34 6.89 4.99
CA LEU A 330 28.38 7.94 4.94
C LEU A 330 28.52 8.61 3.57
N HIS A 331 27.87 8.09 2.53
CA HIS A 331 28.12 8.47 1.16
C HIS A 331 26.87 8.97 0.45
N GLU A 332 27.01 10.06 -0.28
CA GLU A 332 26.01 10.49 -1.26
C GLU A 332 25.85 9.42 -2.34
N GLY A 333 24.61 9.02 -2.61
CA GLY A 333 24.29 7.84 -3.42
C GLY A 333 24.42 6.51 -2.67
N GLY A 334 24.50 6.55 -1.34
CA GLY A 334 24.53 5.36 -0.47
C GLY A 334 23.50 5.40 0.65
N GLY A 335 23.30 4.27 1.31
CA GLY A 335 22.39 4.10 2.47
C GLY A 335 21.12 3.35 2.11
N ALA A 336 20.22 3.18 3.09
CA ALA A 336 18.94 2.49 2.90
C ALA A 336 17.73 3.41 3.02
N PHE A 337 16.81 3.32 2.07
CA PHE A 337 15.62 4.15 1.97
C PHE A 337 14.35 3.34 1.75
N HIS A 338 13.40 3.48 2.68
CA HIS A 338 12.05 2.94 2.56
C HIS A 338 10.99 4.02 2.30
N SER A 339 10.95 5.05 3.15
CA SER A 339 9.92 6.10 3.12
C SER A 339 10.45 7.40 3.74
N ASN A 340 9.80 8.51 3.37
CA ASN A 340 10.00 9.85 3.94
C ASN A 340 8.79 10.35 4.75
N ALA A 341 7.90 9.45 5.20
CA ALA A 341 6.66 9.85 5.88
C ALA A 341 6.88 10.80 7.08
N SER A 342 8.03 10.72 7.77
CA SER A 342 8.33 11.55 8.95
C SER A 342 8.80 12.98 8.62
N ILE A 343 9.17 13.30 7.38
CA ILE A 343 9.70 14.63 7.05
C ILE A 343 8.59 15.70 6.94
N PHE A 344 7.36 15.28 6.63
CA PHE A 344 6.29 16.20 6.24
C PHE A 344 5.64 16.94 7.41
N LYS A 345 5.55 16.29 8.58
CA LYS A 345 5.05 16.87 9.84
C LYS A 345 3.72 17.65 9.74
N PHE A 346 2.78 17.17 8.91
CA PHE A 346 1.47 17.81 8.75
C PHE A 346 0.64 17.78 10.03
N ASP A 347 0.02 18.91 10.36
CA ASP A 347 -1.01 19.00 11.40
C ASP A 347 -2.40 18.66 10.85
N LYS A 348 -2.70 17.36 10.80
CA LYS A 348 -4.00 16.84 10.34
C LYS A 348 -5.09 16.84 11.42
N ARG A 349 -4.88 17.48 12.57
CA ARG A 349 -5.79 17.35 13.73
C ARG A 349 -7.22 17.78 13.40
N GLU A 350 -7.40 18.86 12.65
CA GLU A 350 -8.74 19.32 12.25
C GLU A 350 -9.34 18.44 11.15
N ILE A 351 -8.58 18.11 10.10
CA ILE A 351 -9.02 17.20 9.01
C ILE A 351 -9.54 15.89 9.58
N GLU A 352 -8.86 15.31 10.57
CA GLU A 352 -9.27 14.03 11.17
C GLU A 352 -10.23 14.20 12.36
N GLY A 353 -10.42 15.41 12.89
CA GLY A 353 -11.20 15.65 14.09
C GLY A 353 -10.59 15.08 15.37
N ARG A 354 -9.26 14.98 15.46
CA ARG A 354 -8.54 14.30 16.56
C ARG A 354 -8.88 14.85 17.96
N ALA A 355 -9.28 16.11 18.06
CA ALA A 355 -9.70 16.70 19.32
C ALA A 355 -10.97 16.04 19.90
N MET A 356 -11.79 15.41 19.05
CA MET A 356 -13.01 14.69 19.43
C MET A 356 -12.78 13.19 19.66
N GLN A 357 -11.56 12.68 19.42
CA GLN A 357 -11.29 11.25 19.48
C GLN A 357 -11.38 10.75 20.93
N ASP A 358 -12.32 9.84 21.18
CA ASP A 358 -12.34 9.05 22.40
C ASP A 358 -11.57 7.73 22.19
N LYS A 359 -10.48 7.57 22.95
CA LYS A 359 -9.62 6.39 22.89
C LYS A 359 -10.19 5.17 23.61
N THR A 360 -11.27 5.32 24.39
CA THR A 360 -11.94 4.18 25.03
C THR A 360 -12.91 3.46 24.07
N ILE A 361 -13.25 4.08 22.95
CA ILE A 361 -14.08 3.46 21.91
C ILE A 361 -13.26 2.40 21.19
N ARG A 362 -13.86 1.22 20.95
CA ARG A 362 -13.15 0.08 20.36
C ARG A 362 -12.54 0.41 19.01
N PHE A 363 -11.43 -0.25 18.68
CA PHE A 363 -10.84 -0.23 17.34
C PHE A 363 -11.08 -1.55 16.64
N LEU A 364 -11.57 -1.50 15.41
CA LEU A 364 -11.78 -2.66 14.57
C LEU A 364 -10.65 -2.76 13.54
N ASP A 365 -10.01 -3.92 13.47
CA ASP A 365 -8.98 -4.21 12.47
C ASP A 365 -9.61 -4.27 11.07
N GLN A 366 -9.18 -3.36 10.20
CA GLN A 366 -9.70 -3.23 8.85
C GLN A 366 -9.62 -4.53 8.04
N SER A 367 -8.57 -5.34 8.26
CA SER A 367 -8.33 -6.59 7.53
C SER A 367 -9.24 -7.72 8.00
N LYS A 368 -9.80 -7.64 9.21
CA LYS A 368 -10.69 -8.66 9.79
C LYS A 368 -12.18 -8.39 9.50
N ILE A 369 -12.52 -7.55 8.52
CA ILE A 369 -13.92 -7.17 8.21
C ILE A 369 -14.84 -8.37 8.01
N GLY A 370 -14.36 -9.47 7.40
CA GLY A 370 -15.13 -10.70 7.27
C GLY A 370 -15.57 -11.27 8.62
N ARG A 371 -14.61 -11.48 9.54
CA ARG A 371 -14.85 -11.96 10.90
C ARG A 371 -15.79 -11.02 11.67
N ILE A 372 -15.50 -9.72 11.63
CA ILE A 372 -16.30 -8.65 12.28
C ILE A 372 -17.76 -8.71 11.84
N LEU A 373 -18.03 -8.70 10.53
CA LEU A 373 -19.39 -8.69 10.01
C LEU A 373 -20.12 -10.01 10.22
N THR A 374 -19.40 -11.09 10.49
CA THR A 374 -19.98 -12.40 10.86
C THR A 374 -20.13 -12.64 12.36
N GLY A 375 -19.80 -11.65 13.20
CA GLY A 375 -20.05 -11.71 14.65
C GLY A 375 -18.95 -12.38 15.47
N ASP A 376 -17.73 -12.47 14.94
CA ASP A 376 -16.60 -12.99 15.70
C ASP A 376 -16.30 -12.11 16.93
N ARG A 377 -16.33 -12.71 18.12
CA ARG A 377 -16.25 -11.97 19.39
C ARG A 377 -14.90 -11.29 19.60
N GLU A 378 -13.81 -11.96 19.20
CA GLU A 378 -12.45 -11.43 19.33
C GLU A 378 -12.26 -10.23 18.39
N ALA A 379 -12.64 -10.38 17.12
CA ALA A 379 -12.52 -9.31 16.13
C ALA A 379 -13.43 -8.10 16.44
N LEU A 380 -14.54 -8.31 17.16
CA LEU A 380 -15.42 -7.26 17.66
C LEU A 380 -14.95 -6.62 18.97
N TYR A 381 -13.88 -7.15 19.59
CA TYR A 381 -13.41 -6.76 20.92
C TYR A 381 -14.55 -6.79 21.96
N ASP A 382 -15.36 -7.86 21.93
CA ASP A 382 -16.58 -8.04 22.72
C ASP A 382 -17.63 -6.91 22.63
N GLY A 383 -17.46 -5.97 21.69
CA GLY A 383 -18.41 -4.89 21.43
C GLY A 383 -19.64 -5.34 20.62
N PRO A 384 -20.60 -4.42 20.38
CA PRO A 384 -21.83 -4.74 19.66
C PRO A 384 -21.58 -5.16 18.20
N PRO A 385 -22.53 -5.84 17.53
CA PRO A 385 -22.41 -6.10 16.09
C PRO A 385 -22.34 -4.78 15.30
N VAL A 386 -21.67 -4.81 14.16
CA VAL A 386 -21.76 -3.71 13.19
C VAL A 386 -23.10 -3.83 12.45
N MET A 387 -23.87 -2.74 12.48
CA MET A 387 -25.23 -2.64 11.95
C MET A 387 -25.35 -1.58 10.85
N ALA A 388 -24.45 -0.59 10.80
CA ALA A 388 -24.41 0.39 9.73
C ALA A 388 -22.98 0.78 9.32
N MET A 389 -22.75 1.03 8.03
CA MET A 389 -21.43 1.41 7.50
C MET A 389 -21.50 2.54 6.49
N LEU A 390 -20.49 3.42 6.52
CA LEU A 390 -20.16 4.35 5.43
C LEU A 390 -18.81 3.93 4.85
N ILE A 391 -18.78 3.52 3.59
CA ILE A 391 -17.58 3.05 2.90
C ILE A 391 -17.18 4.08 1.84
N GLN A 392 -15.92 4.52 1.86
CA GLN A 392 -15.34 5.36 0.81
C GLN A 392 -13.89 4.96 0.51
N ASN A 393 -13.41 5.22 -0.70
CA ASN A 393 -12.01 5.01 -1.10
C ASN A 393 -11.48 3.57 -0.89
N THR A 394 -12.34 2.55 -0.90
CA THR A 394 -11.93 1.15 -0.74
C THR A 394 -13.02 0.20 -1.23
N ASN A 395 -12.61 -0.99 -1.69
CA ASN A 395 -13.49 -2.02 -2.26
C ASN A 395 -13.35 -3.35 -1.47
N PRO A 396 -13.77 -3.41 -0.19
CA PRO A 396 -13.53 -4.54 0.70
C PRO A 396 -14.00 -5.88 0.14
N MET A 397 -15.14 -5.96 -0.55
CA MET A 397 -15.61 -7.21 -1.18
C MET A 397 -14.61 -7.86 -2.15
N ASN A 398 -13.61 -7.11 -2.61
CA ASN A 398 -12.58 -7.58 -3.53
C ASN A 398 -11.18 -7.60 -2.89
N VAL A 399 -10.81 -6.58 -2.11
CA VAL A 399 -9.43 -6.40 -1.62
C VAL A 399 -9.13 -7.03 -0.26
N THR A 400 -10.14 -7.38 0.55
CA THR A 400 -9.90 -7.93 1.89
C THR A 400 -9.70 -9.44 1.87
N PRO A 401 -8.89 -10.00 2.80
CA PRO A 401 -8.73 -11.45 2.96
C PRO A 401 -10.03 -12.14 3.40
N GLU A 402 -10.00 -13.47 3.47
CA GLU A 402 -11.11 -14.31 3.92
C GLU A 402 -12.42 -14.00 3.19
N GLN A 403 -12.34 -13.84 1.87
CA GLN A 403 -13.42 -13.26 1.07
C GLN A 403 -14.78 -13.93 1.28
N ARG A 404 -14.85 -15.23 1.55
CA ARG A 404 -16.13 -15.93 1.87
C ARG A 404 -16.82 -15.39 3.12
N LEU A 405 -16.07 -15.05 4.17
CA LEU A 405 -16.62 -14.41 5.37
C LEU A 405 -17.08 -12.99 5.06
N VAL A 406 -16.31 -12.26 4.25
CA VAL A 406 -16.65 -10.91 3.79
C VAL A 406 -17.98 -10.93 3.04
N ARG A 407 -18.11 -11.82 2.04
CA ARG A 407 -19.35 -12.01 1.27
C ARG A 407 -20.53 -12.35 2.18
N LYS A 408 -20.34 -13.27 3.14
CA LYS A 408 -21.36 -13.64 4.12
C LYS A 408 -21.78 -12.45 4.98
N GLY A 409 -20.81 -11.65 5.43
CA GLY A 409 -21.04 -10.44 6.22
C GLY A 409 -21.83 -9.37 5.46
N PHE A 410 -21.44 -9.07 4.23
CA PHE A 410 -22.14 -8.09 3.39
C PHE A 410 -23.51 -8.55 2.89
N ALA A 411 -23.77 -9.87 2.82
CA ALA A 411 -25.05 -10.44 2.43
C ALA A 411 -26.14 -10.40 3.54
N ARG A 412 -25.78 -9.94 4.73
CA ARG A 412 -26.72 -9.75 5.85
C ARG A 412 -27.77 -8.69 5.52
N GLU A 413 -29.05 -9.04 5.61
CA GLU A 413 -30.17 -8.11 5.40
C GLU A 413 -30.35 -7.12 6.57
N ASP A 414 -29.81 -7.42 7.75
CA ASP A 414 -29.84 -6.53 8.92
C ASP A 414 -28.69 -5.51 8.94
N LEU A 415 -27.70 -5.64 8.05
CA LEU A 415 -26.59 -4.69 7.92
C LEU A 415 -26.93 -3.60 6.89
N PHE A 416 -26.98 -2.33 7.30
CA PHE A 416 -27.13 -1.20 6.38
C PHE A 416 -25.78 -0.69 5.86
N VAL A 417 -25.59 -0.66 4.54
CA VAL A 417 -24.30 -0.29 3.92
C VAL A 417 -24.47 0.88 2.97
N THR A 418 -23.70 1.94 3.18
CA THR A 418 -23.56 3.05 2.24
C THR A 418 -22.18 3.01 1.59
N VAL A 419 -22.11 3.17 0.27
CA VAL A 419 -20.86 3.22 -0.49
C VAL A 419 -20.79 4.51 -1.30
N HIS A 420 -19.78 5.34 -1.06
CA HIS A 420 -19.49 6.55 -1.84
C HIS A 420 -18.35 6.25 -2.82
N GLU A 421 -18.68 6.14 -4.10
CA GLU A 421 -17.82 5.50 -5.10
C GLU A 421 -18.02 6.08 -6.51
N GLN A 422 -17.00 5.92 -7.36
CA GLN A 422 -16.96 6.37 -8.75
C GLN A 422 -17.61 5.36 -9.72
N PHE A 423 -17.56 4.06 -9.40
CA PHE A 423 -18.03 2.94 -10.24
C PHE A 423 -18.85 1.92 -9.43
N MET A 424 -19.65 1.08 -10.11
CA MET A 424 -20.35 -0.02 -9.45
C MET A 424 -19.40 -1.20 -9.13
N THR A 425 -18.54 -1.01 -8.13
CA THR A 425 -17.56 -2.00 -7.64
C THR A 425 -18.23 -3.21 -6.97
N ASP A 426 -17.47 -4.27 -6.69
CA ASP A 426 -17.98 -5.45 -5.98
C ASP A 426 -18.57 -5.09 -4.60
N THR A 427 -18.05 -4.05 -3.94
CA THR A 427 -18.62 -3.53 -2.70
C THR A 427 -19.88 -2.70 -2.94
N ALA A 428 -19.88 -1.82 -3.94
CA ALA A 428 -21.05 -1.00 -4.27
C ALA A 428 -22.27 -1.87 -4.63
N LYS A 429 -22.07 -3.02 -5.29
CA LYS A 429 -23.13 -4.00 -5.60
C LYS A 429 -23.85 -4.56 -4.36
N MET A 430 -23.21 -4.53 -3.19
CA MET A 430 -23.76 -5.02 -1.92
C MET A 430 -24.37 -3.92 -1.04
N ALA A 431 -24.30 -2.66 -1.49
CA ALA A 431 -24.76 -1.51 -0.72
C ALA A 431 -26.30 -1.42 -0.70
N ASP A 432 -26.82 -0.75 0.32
CA ASP A 432 -28.20 -0.28 0.38
C ASP A 432 -28.33 1.11 -0.27
N VAL A 433 -27.29 1.94 -0.15
CA VAL A 433 -27.19 3.25 -0.82
C VAL A 433 -25.82 3.39 -1.50
N VAL A 434 -25.82 3.79 -2.76
CA VAL A 434 -24.62 4.16 -3.50
C VAL A 434 -24.66 5.64 -3.85
N LEU A 435 -23.61 6.37 -3.48
CA LEU A 435 -23.45 7.80 -3.74
C LEU A 435 -22.37 8.02 -4.81
N PRO A 436 -22.58 8.88 -5.83
CA PRO A 436 -21.57 9.14 -6.84
C PRO A 436 -20.43 10.02 -6.32
N ALA A 437 -19.20 9.54 -6.41
CA ALA A 437 -17.99 10.23 -5.97
C ALA A 437 -17.26 10.96 -7.10
N THR A 438 -16.67 12.10 -6.75
CA THR A 438 -15.72 12.82 -7.60
C THR A 438 -14.42 12.04 -7.83
N THR A 439 -13.76 12.31 -8.94
CA THR A 439 -12.35 12.00 -9.22
C THR A 439 -11.44 13.14 -8.75
N PHE A 440 -10.13 12.91 -8.69
CA PHE A 440 -9.17 13.89 -8.16
C PHE A 440 -9.04 15.19 -8.95
N LEU A 441 -9.63 15.26 -10.15
CA LEU A 441 -9.67 16.46 -10.98
C LEU A 441 -10.92 17.31 -10.74
N GLU A 442 -11.87 16.79 -9.97
CA GLU A 442 -13.19 17.38 -9.73
C GLU A 442 -13.32 17.95 -8.30
N HIS A 443 -12.27 17.86 -7.47
CA HIS A 443 -12.21 18.43 -6.12
C HIS A 443 -10.80 18.95 -5.80
N ASP A 444 -10.72 19.80 -4.78
CA ASP A 444 -9.46 20.27 -4.21
C ASP A 444 -8.93 19.28 -3.17
N ASP A 445 -7.62 19.00 -3.18
CA ASP A 445 -6.92 18.23 -2.15
C ASP A 445 -5.40 18.54 -2.16
N ILE A 446 -4.68 17.97 -1.20
CA ILE A 446 -3.23 18.07 -1.04
C ILE A 446 -2.62 16.70 -0.75
N TYR A 447 -1.44 16.45 -1.31
CA TYR A 447 -0.82 15.13 -1.33
C TYR A 447 0.64 15.21 -0.87
N ARG A 448 1.15 14.07 -0.38
CA ARG A 448 2.57 13.86 -0.11
C ARG A 448 3.12 12.65 -0.84
N GLY A 449 4.42 12.69 -1.16
CA GLY A 449 5.16 11.52 -1.60
C GLY A 449 5.31 10.47 -0.48
N GLY A 450 5.06 9.20 -0.78
CA GLY A 450 5.35 8.09 0.14
C GLY A 450 6.80 7.60 0.06
N GLY A 451 7.41 7.72 -1.12
CA GLY A 451 8.79 7.33 -1.44
C GLY A 451 9.60 8.46 -2.07
N GLN A 452 9.17 9.70 -1.85
CA GLN A 452 9.79 10.96 -2.28
C GLN A 452 9.33 12.10 -1.36
N GLN A 453 9.96 13.27 -1.46
CA GLN A 453 9.96 14.33 -0.46
C GLN A 453 9.07 15.56 -0.76
N HIS A 454 8.33 15.55 -1.86
CA HIS A 454 7.52 16.68 -2.28
C HIS A 454 6.11 16.63 -1.68
N VAL A 455 5.62 17.81 -1.28
CA VAL A 455 4.19 18.10 -1.10
C VAL A 455 3.66 18.63 -2.41
N VAL A 456 2.52 18.12 -2.88
CA VAL A 456 1.94 18.50 -4.19
C VAL A 456 0.47 18.84 -4.01
N LEU A 457 0.02 19.97 -4.56
CA LEU A 457 -1.39 20.34 -4.57
C LEU A 457 -2.11 19.62 -5.72
N GLY A 458 -3.30 19.09 -5.44
CA GLY A 458 -4.24 18.64 -6.46
C GLY A 458 -5.50 19.50 -6.43
N PRO A 459 -5.50 20.66 -7.12
CA PRO A 459 -6.67 21.50 -7.18
C PRO A 459 -7.73 20.90 -8.12
N LYS A 460 -9.00 21.30 -7.92
CA LYS A 460 -10.09 21.08 -8.86
C LYS A 460 -9.73 21.73 -10.20
N LEU A 461 -9.75 20.95 -11.27
CA LEU A 461 -9.43 21.38 -12.63
C LEU A 461 -10.64 21.34 -13.58
N ILE A 462 -11.62 20.48 -13.31
CA ILE A 462 -12.86 20.33 -14.09
C ILE A 462 -14.08 20.26 -13.15
N GLU A 463 -15.26 20.51 -13.71
CA GLU A 463 -16.53 20.40 -12.99
C GLU A 463 -16.91 18.94 -12.70
N PRO A 464 -17.46 18.62 -11.50
CA PRO A 464 -17.84 17.26 -11.13
C PRO A 464 -18.79 16.62 -12.14
N TYR A 465 -18.51 15.37 -12.51
CA TYR A 465 -19.36 14.58 -13.39
C TYR A 465 -20.78 14.40 -12.84
N ALA A 466 -21.79 14.77 -13.63
CA ALA A 466 -23.21 14.65 -13.27
C ALA A 466 -23.49 15.20 -11.86
N GLU A 467 -24.02 14.39 -10.95
CA GLU A 467 -24.31 14.79 -9.57
C GLU A 467 -23.20 14.38 -8.58
N ALA A 468 -22.02 13.99 -9.06
CA ALA A 468 -20.93 13.56 -8.17
C ALA A 468 -20.56 14.66 -7.15
N ARG A 469 -20.19 14.21 -5.94
CA ARG A 469 -19.76 15.08 -4.84
C ARG A 469 -18.48 14.56 -4.18
N PRO A 470 -17.65 15.46 -3.59
CA PRO A 470 -16.48 15.07 -2.82
C PRO A 470 -16.85 14.44 -1.49
N ASN A 471 -15.90 13.72 -0.87
CA ASN A 471 -16.10 13.04 0.41
C ASN A 471 -16.41 14.06 1.52
N VAL A 472 -15.74 15.22 1.50
CA VAL A 472 -15.98 16.31 2.49
C VAL A 472 -17.43 16.78 2.47
N PHE A 473 -18.04 16.89 1.29
CA PHE A 473 -19.46 17.24 1.17
C PHE A 473 -20.35 16.21 1.88
N VAL A 474 -20.16 14.92 1.59
CA VAL A 474 -20.96 13.84 2.21
C VAL A 474 -20.79 13.84 3.73
N ILE A 475 -19.55 14.03 4.21
CA ILE A 475 -19.24 14.07 5.64
C ILE A 475 -19.94 15.25 6.33
N ASN A 476 -19.89 16.44 5.74
CA ASN A 476 -20.56 17.63 6.28
C ASN A 476 -22.09 17.45 6.29
N GLU A 477 -22.67 16.95 5.20
CA GLU A 477 -24.12 16.75 5.09
C GLU A 477 -24.67 15.70 6.06
N LEU A 478 -23.92 14.62 6.29
CA LEU A 478 -24.25 13.62 7.30
C LEU A 478 -24.07 14.20 8.71
N ALA A 479 -23.01 14.95 8.98
CA ALA A 479 -22.79 15.57 10.28
C ALA A 479 -23.93 16.52 10.68
N ASN A 480 -24.45 17.31 9.74
CA ASN A 480 -25.62 18.16 9.94
C ASN A 480 -26.86 17.34 10.36
N ARG A 481 -27.17 16.27 9.61
CA ARG A 481 -28.32 15.39 9.89
C ARG A 481 -28.18 14.60 11.18
N LEU A 482 -26.96 14.25 11.56
CA LEU A 482 -26.64 13.51 12.77
C LEU A 482 -26.44 14.40 14.01
N GLY A 483 -26.68 15.72 13.88
CA GLY A 483 -26.68 16.68 14.99
C GLY A 483 -25.30 17.16 15.45
N VAL A 484 -24.24 16.87 14.70
CA VAL A 484 -22.85 17.20 15.05
C VAL A 484 -22.19 18.20 14.10
N GLY A 485 -22.92 18.71 13.11
CA GLY A 485 -22.39 19.68 12.12
C GLY A 485 -21.94 21.03 12.69
N HIS A 486 -22.30 21.33 13.94
CA HIS A 486 -21.84 22.54 14.64
C HIS A 486 -20.44 22.40 15.28
N LEU A 487 -19.86 21.19 15.28
CA LEU A 487 -18.54 20.94 15.88
C LEU A 487 -17.40 21.42 14.95
N PRO A 488 -16.21 21.70 15.49
CA PRO A 488 -15.08 22.20 14.71
C PRO A 488 -14.71 21.29 13.54
N GLY A 489 -14.35 21.91 12.42
CA GLY A 489 -14.01 21.22 11.19
C GLY A 489 -15.22 20.74 10.38
N PHE A 490 -16.47 20.87 10.82
CA PHE A 490 -17.63 20.70 9.94
C PHE A 490 -18.06 22.02 9.31
N SER A 491 -18.90 21.94 8.27
CA SER A 491 -19.38 23.11 7.50
C SER A 491 -18.27 23.95 6.85
N VAL A 492 -17.07 23.39 6.72
CA VAL A 492 -15.93 23.97 5.99
C VAL A 492 -15.63 23.16 4.75
N ASP A 493 -15.12 23.83 3.72
CA ASP A 493 -14.72 23.22 2.46
C ASP A 493 -13.29 22.68 2.50
N GLU A 494 -12.88 22.03 1.41
CA GLU A 494 -11.56 21.45 1.26
C GLU A 494 -10.44 22.49 1.41
N ARG A 495 -10.60 23.69 0.83
CA ARG A 495 -9.58 24.73 0.84
C ARG A 495 -9.32 25.25 2.24
N THR A 496 -10.39 25.52 2.99
CA THR A 496 -10.29 25.94 4.38
C THR A 496 -9.53 24.92 5.23
N LEU A 497 -9.81 23.63 5.04
CA LEU A 497 -9.11 22.55 5.74
C LEU A 497 -7.62 22.47 5.35
N ILE A 498 -7.31 22.65 4.07
CA ILE A 498 -5.92 22.71 3.58
C ILE A 498 -5.19 23.92 4.19
N ASP A 499 -5.82 25.09 4.19
CA ASP A 499 -5.24 26.32 4.73
C ASP A 499 -4.97 26.24 6.23
N ASN A 500 -5.93 25.71 7.00
CA ASN A 500 -5.75 25.50 8.44
C ASN A 500 -4.63 24.49 8.74
N MET A 501 -4.54 23.39 7.99
CA MET A 501 -3.44 22.45 8.11
C MET A 501 -2.10 23.12 7.76
N ASN A 502 -2.04 23.83 6.63
CA ASN A 502 -0.81 24.43 6.12
C ASN A 502 -0.27 25.51 7.07
N ALA A 503 -1.14 26.36 7.61
CA ALA A 503 -0.77 27.36 8.61
C ALA A 503 -0.10 26.74 9.85
N ASN A 504 -0.57 25.58 10.29
CA ASN A 504 -0.01 24.85 11.44
C ASN A 504 1.16 23.92 11.08
N SER A 505 1.53 23.80 9.80
CA SER A 505 2.56 22.88 9.30
C SER A 505 3.74 23.58 8.62
N ASP A 506 3.82 24.91 8.71
CA ASP A 506 4.82 25.74 8.00
C ASP A 506 4.81 25.44 6.49
N LEU A 507 3.61 25.57 5.90
CA LEU A 507 3.36 25.42 4.48
C LEU A 507 2.56 26.63 3.96
N PRO A 508 2.76 27.02 2.70
CA PRO A 508 1.96 28.03 2.02
C PRO A 508 0.46 27.70 2.02
N HIS A 509 -0.35 28.75 2.06
CA HIS A 509 -1.78 28.64 1.81
C HIS A 509 -2.08 28.12 0.39
N PHE A 510 -3.31 27.68 0.19
CA PHE A 510 -3.79 27.01 -1.02
C PHE A 510 -3.44 27.77 -2.30
N ASP A 511 -3.71 29.08 -2.36
CA ASP A 511 -3.49 29.87 -3.57
C ASP A 511 -2.00 30.06 -3.89
N GLU A 512 -1.14 30.29 -2.89
CA GLU A 512 0.32 30.33 -3.11
C GLU A 512 0.83 28.95 -3.53
N LEU A 513 0.35 27.87 -2.89
CA LEU A 513 0.74 26.51 -3.25
C LEU A 513 0.26 26.14 -4.66
N LYS A 514 -0.86 26.70 -5.13
CA LYS A 514 -1.36 26.52 -6.49
C LYS A 514 -0.45 27.17 -7.53
N GLU A 515 0.12 28.32 -7.22
CA GLU A 515 1.13 28.97 -8.07
C GLU A 515 2.46 28.20 -8.06
N ARG A 516 2.90 27.75 -6.87
CA ARG A 516 4.15 26.99 -6.68
C ARG A 516 4.06 25.54 -7.17
N ARG A 517 2.86 24.98 -7.24
CA ARG A 517 2.49 23.58 -7.57
C ARG A 517 2.94 22.53 -6.55
N PHE A 518 4.21 22.58 -6.14
CA PHE A 518 4.79 21.64 -5.19
C PHE A 518 5.92 22.26 -4.36
N ILE A 519 6.23 21.63 -3.22
CA ILE A 519 7.30 22.02 -2.31
C ILE A 519 8.20 20.83 -2.06
N ASP A 520 9.51 21.02 -2.23
CA ASP A 520 10.53 20.05 -1.84
C ASP A 520 10.84 20.19 -0.34
N LYS A 521 10.61 19.13 0.45
CA LYS A 521 10.90 19.10 1.89
C LYS A 521 12.16 18.29 2.22
N GLN A 522 13.07 18.05 1.26
CA GLN A 522 14.31 17.29 1.49
C GLN A 522 15.10 17.85 2.68
N PRO A 523 15.34 17.05 3.74
CA PRO A 523 16.24 17.42 4.82
C PRO A 523 17.70 17.55 4.34
N PRO A 524 18.55 18.27 5.09
CA PRO A 524 19.99 18.32 4.81
C PRO A 524 20.62 16.93 4.77
N PHE A 525 21.66 16.77 3.94
CA PHE A 525 22.35 15.51 3.68
C PHE A 525 22.71 14.75 4.97
N GLU A 526 23.36 15.40 5.93
CA GLU A 526 23.82 14.73 7.16
C GLU A 526 22.67 14.24 8.05
N GLU A 527 21.48 14.83 7.92
CA GLU A 527 20.28 14.39 8.62
C GLU A 527 19.62 13.21 7.91
N SER A 528 19.43 13.27 6.59
CA SER A 528 18.85 12.17 5.80
C SER A 528 19.74 10.93 5.78
N HIS A 529 21.04 11.10 5.96
CA HIS A 529 22.03 10.03 6.01
C HIS A 529 22.40 9.58 7.42
N TYR A 530 21.72 10.07 8.47
CA TYR A 530 22.02 9.68 9.86
C TYR A 530 23.47 9.91 10.32
N ILE A 531 24.21 10.81 9.67
CA ILE A 531 25.57 11.17 10.05
C ILE A 531 25.56 11.99 11.36
N LYS A 532 24.42 12.61 11.69
CA LYS A 532 24.15 13.22 13.01
C LYS A 532 23.54 12.25 14.03
N GLY A 533 23.50 10.95 13.70
CA GLY A 533 22.85 9.91 14.49
C GLY A 533 21.45 9.54 13.99
N PHE A 534 21.07 8.30 14.28
CA PHE A 534 19.73 7.76 14.08
C PHE A 534 18.72 8.41 15.02
N LYS A 535 17.42 8.24 14.76
CA LYS A 535 16.36 8.95 15.50
C LYS A 535 15.94 8.26 16.80
N TRP A 536 16.88 7.54 17.39
CA TRP A 536 16.79 7.05 18.77
C TRP A 536 17.46 8.02 19.74
N PRO A 537 17.10 8.02 21.04
CA PRO A 537 17.64 8.97 22.02
C PRO A 537 19.17 9.01 22.13
N ASP A 538 19.87 7.90 21.86
CA ASP A 538 21.33 7.78 21.88
C ASP A 538 21.98 7.95 20.49
N GLY A 539 21.19 8.25 19.46
CA GLY A 539 21.69 8.44 18.09
C GLY A 539 22.10 7.17 17.36
N LYS A 540 21.76 5.97 17.87
CA LYS A 540 22.24 4.69 17.31
C LYS A 540 21.16 3.87 16.62
N PHE A 541 21.50 3.24 15.50
CA PHE A 541 20.68 2.22 14.86
C PHE A 541 20.56 1.02 15.80
N ARG A 542 19.37 0.43 15.86
CA ARG A 542 19.11 -0.76 16.68
C ARG A 542 19.31 -2.02 15.88
N PHE A 543 20.38 -2.76 16.12
CA PHE A 543 20.43 -4.16 15.74
C PHE A 543 19.62 -5.03 16.71
N ARG A 544 19.41 -4.56 17.95
CA ARG A 544 18.60 -5.24 18.98
C ARG A 544 17.35 -4.42 19.32
N PRO A 545 16.39 -4.30 18.40
CA PRO A 545 15.20 -3.49 18.66
C PRO A 545 14.35 -4.11 19.78
N ASP A 546 13.76 -3.27 20.61
CA ASP A 546 12.66 -3.68 21.49
C ASP A 546 11.37 -3.74 20.69
N TRP A 547 11.05 -4.91 20.12
CA TRP A 547 9.87 -5.11 19.28
C TRP A 547 8.54 -4.83 20.00
N THR A 548 8.49 -4.97 21.32
CA THR A 548 7.23 -4.90 22.08
C THR A 548 7.03 -3.54 22.77
N GLY A 549 8.11 -2.87 23.17
CA GLY A 549 8.06 -1.57 23.85
C GLY A 549 8.36 -0.36 22.96
N SER A 550 8.97 -0.55 21.78
CA SER A 550 9.33 0.58 20.92
C SER A 550 8.11 1.34 20.37
N PRO A 551 8.20 2.67 20.22
CA PRO A 551 7.21 3.39 19.43
C PRO A 551 7.26 2.93 17.97
N ALA A 552 6.13 2.99 17.27
CA ALA A 552 6.06 2.89 15.83
C ALA A 552 4.85 3.68 15.31
N PRO A 553 4.90 4.23 14.08
CA PRO A 553 3.81 5.04 13.54
C PRO A 553 2.47 4.31 13.45
N ASP A 554 2.52 2.99 13.16
CA ASP A 554 1.34 2.14 12.99
C ASP A 554 1.18 1.16 14.18
N ARG A 555 1.69 1.53 15.37
CA ARG A 555 1.51 0.73 16.59
C ARG A 555 0.00 0.65 16.92
N PRO A 556 -0.55 -0.55 17.19
CA PRO A 556 -1.93 -0.69 17.63
C PRO A 556 -2.22 0.17 18.86
N PRO A 557 -3.43 0.72 18.97
CA PRO A 557 -3.85 1.42 20.18
C PRO A 557 -3.84 0.44 21.37
N GLU A 558 -3.63 0.98 22.58
CA GLU A 558 -3.50 0.18 23.80
C GLU A 558 -4.67 -0.79 24.02
N VAL A 559 -5.89 -0.37 23.66
CA VAL A 559 -7.11 -1.19 23.76
C VAL A 559 -7.10 -2.44 22.89
N MET A 560 -6.33 -2.46 21.79
CA MET A 560 -6.16 -3.65 20.96
C MET A 560 -5.03 -4.56 21.44
N GLY A 561 -4.05 -4.01 22.17
CA GLY A 561 -2.82 -4.70 22.53
C GLY A 561 -1.93 -5.01 21.32
N LEU A 562 -0.82 -5.71 21.60
CA LEU A 562 0.06 -6.24 20.54
C LEU A 562 -0.68 -7.29 19.72
N GLN A 563 -0.26 -7.45 18.47
CA GLN A 563 -0.87 -8.36 17.51
C GLN A 563 0.13 -9.42 17.05
N GLY A 564 -0.38 -10.58 16.62
CA GLY A 564 0.42 -11.68 16.10
C GLY A 564 1.30 -12.38 17.14
N GLU A 565 2.11 -13.33 16.69
CA GLU A 565 3.03 -14.10 17.55
C GLU A 565 4.31 -13.29 17.85
N PHE A 566 4.27 -12.40 18.84
CA PHE A 566 5.41 -11.51 19.13
C PHE A 566 6.45 -12.09 20.11
N GLU A 567 6.16 -13.21 20.78
CA GLU A 567 7.04 -13.81 21.80
C GLU A 567 8.29 -14.48 21.21
N SER A 568 8.22 -14.92 19.94
CA SER A 568 9.28 -15.63 19.24
C SER A 568 10.05 -14.76 18.25
N ILE A 569 9.81 -13.44 18.25
CA ILE A 569 10.51 -12.53 17.35
C ILE A 569 12.01 -12.55 17.67
N PRO A 570 12.89 -12.73 16.67
CA PRO A 570 14.33 -12.70 16.87
C PRO A 570 14.82 -11.38 17.47
N GLU A 571 15.79 -11.50 18.36
CA GLU A 571 16.44 -10.37 19.04
C GLU A 571 17.33 -9.55 18.08
N PHE A 572 18.03 -10.23 17.17
CA PHE A 572 18.84 -9.65 16.11
C PHE A 572 18.17 -9.87 14.74
N PRO A 573 18.65 -9.22 13.66
CA PRO A 573 18.31 -9.64 12.31
C PRO A 573 18.48 -11.16 12.14
N ASP A 574 17.41 -11.86 11.76
CA ASP A 574 17.44 -13.32 11.54
C ASP A 574 16.36 -13.77 10.54
N TYR A 575 16.39 -15.06 10.17
CA TYR A 575 15.26 -15.73 9.55
C TYR A 575 14.25 -16.16 10.61
N TRP A 576 13.01 -15.72 10.46
CA TRP A 576 11.92 -16.07 11.37
C TRP A 576 10.82 -16.86 10.64
N GLU A 577 10.67 -18.14 11.00
CA GLU A 577 9.78 -19.10 10.31
C GLU A 577 8.33 -19.05 10.83
N VAL A 578 7.74 -17.85 10.92
CA VAL A 578 6.33 -17.64 11.30
C VAL A 578 5.37 -17.60 10.09
N ILE A 579 5.90 -17.82 8.88
CA ILE A 579 5.15 -17.85 7.62
C ILE A 579 4.30 -19.12 7.49
N GLU A 580 3.34 -19.18 6.56
CA GLU A 580 2.67 -20.46 6.25
C GLU A 580 3.62 -21.39 5.49
N VAL A 581 4.32 -22.25 6.23
CA VAL A 581 5.25 -23.24 5.67
C VAL A 581 4.47 -24.27 4.85
N ALA A 582 4.88 -24.43 3.58
CA ALA A 582 4.33 -25.43 2.67
C ALA A 582 4.48 -26.84 3.25
N ASP A 583 3.47 -27.67 3.04
CA ASP A 583 3.41 -29.05 3.55
C ASP A 583 3.00 -30.03 2.45
N ALA A 584 2.86 -31.32 2.79
CA ALA A 584 2.51 -32.36 1.82
C ALA A 584 1.12 -32.15 1.18
N GLU A 585 0.19 -31.51 1.90
CA GLU A 585 -1.16 -31.23 1.39
C GLU A 585 -1.22 -29.90 0.61
N HIS A 586 -0.34 -28.96 0.95
CA HIS A 586 -0.24 -27.62 0.38
C HIS A 586 1.22 -27.33 -0.05
N PRO A 587 1.72 -27.99 -1.11
CA PRO A 587 3.15 -27.96 -1.45
C PRO A 587 3.62 -26.65 -2.08
N PHE A 588 2.71 -25.71 -2.39
CA PHE A 588 3.04 -24.46 -3.07
C PHE A 588 2.85 -23.25 -2.15
N ARG A 589 3.75 -22.26 -2.28
CA ARG A 589 3.59 -20.91 -1.73
C ARG A 589 3.05 -19.96 -2.79
N LEU A 590 1.97 -19.28 -2.48
CA LEU A 590 1.29 -18.29 -3.31
C LEU A 590 1.73 -16.87 -2.93
N ALA A 591 2.05 -16.07 -3.95
CA ALA A 591 2.14 -14.62 -3.82
C ALA A 591 1.16 -13.91 -4.76
N THR A 592 0.47 -12.91 -4.22
CA THR A 592 -0.53 -12.08 -4.93
C THR A 592 0.08 -10.73 -5.37
N SER A 593 1.05 -10.79 -6.28
CA SER A 593 1.81 -9.61 -6.70
C SER A 593 0.95 -8.61 -7.49
N PRO A 594 1.25 -7.30 -7.51
CA PRO A 594 0.47 -6.33 -8.29
C PRO A 594 0.57 -6.55 -9.81
N ALA A 595 -0.55 -6.42 -10.52
CA ALA A 595 -0.58 -6.39 -11.99
C ALA A 595 -0.04 -5.06 -12.56
N HIS A 596 0.32 -5.06 -13.85
CA HIS A 596 0.91 -3.89 -14.50
C HIS A 596 -0.13 -2.80 -14.79
N ASN A 597 -1.31 -3.18 -15.29
CA ASN A 597 -2.33 -2.22 -15.73
C ASN A 597 -3.38 -1.91 -14.64
N PHE A 598 -3.42 -2.67 -13.55
CA PHE A 598 -4.24 -2.34 -12.37
C PHE A 598 -3.45 -1.57 -11.32
N LEU A 599 -4.19 -0.99 -10.37
CA LEU A 599 -3.68 -0.56 -9.08
C LEU A 599 -4.64 -1.08 -8.02
N ASN A 600 -4.24 -2.16 -7.34
CA ASN A 600 -5.15 -2.98 -6.54
C ASN A 600 -6.40 -3.33 -7.38
N SER A 601 -7.61 -2.98 -6.93
CA SER A 601 -8.85 -3.16 -7.69
C SER A 601 -9.25 -1.95 -8.57
N THR A 602 -8.37 -0.98 -8.78
CA THR A 602 -8.62 0.25 -9.58
C THR A 602 -8.08 0.09 -10.99
N PHE A 603 -8.72 0.75 -11.95
CA PHE A 603 -8.45 0.71 -13.40
C PHE A 603 -8.87 -0.57 -14.11
N ALA A 604 -9.43 -1.55 -13.39
CA ALA A 604 -9.89 -2.81 -13.97
C ALA A 604 -11.01 -2.63 -15.01
N GLU A 605 -11.75 -1.53 -14.93
CA GLU A 605 -12.82 -1.18 -15.88
C GLU A 605 -12.33 -0.49 -17.16
N THR A 606 -11.08 0.03 -17.19
CA THR A 606 -10.61 0.79 -18.35
C THR A 606 -10.44 -0.09 -19.59
N PRO A 607 -10.82 0.38 -20.80
CA PRO A 607 -10.73 -0.42 -22.03
C PRO A 607 -9.34 -1.00 -22.29
N THR A 608 -8.29 -0.21 -22.03
CA THR A 608 -6.91 -0.70 -22.11
C THR A 608 -6.69 -1.90 -21.20
N SER A 609 -7.10 -1.81 -19.93
CA SER A 609 -6.73 -2.80 -18.92
C SER A 609 -7.50 -4.09 -19.13
N VAL A 610 -8.79 -4.00 -19.50
CA VAL A 610 -9.59 -5.15 -19.94
C VAL A 610 -8.93 -5.87 -21.11
N ALA A 611 -8.45 -5.14 -22.12
CA ALA A 611 -7.79 -5.73 -23.29
C ALA A 611 -6.42 -6.37 -22.99
N LYS A 612 -5.72 -5.91 -21.95
CA LYS A 612 -4.35 -6.35 -21.63
C LYS A 612 -4.26 -7.44 -20.57
N GLU A 613 -5.08 -7.37 -19.53
CA GLU A 613 -5.02 -8.30 -18.39
C GLU A 613 -5.90 -9.53 -18.62
N ILE A 614 -6.93 -9.44 -19.48
CA ILE A 614 -7.76 -10.53 -20.04
C ILE A 614 -8.49 -11.41 -19.01
N ARG A 615 -7.77 -12.17 -18.18
CA ARG A 615 -8.32 -13.13 -17.20
C ARG A 615 -7.33 -13.38 -16.05
N PRO A 616 -7.80 -13.90 -14.89
CA PRO A 616 -6.93 -14.33 -13.81
C PRO A 616 -6.05 -15.51 -14.21
N GLU A 617 -4.75 -15.39 -13.92
CA GLU A 617 -3.73 -16.39 -14.27
C GLU A 617 -2.88 -16.77 -13.05
N LEU A 618 -2.26 -17.95 -13.12
CA LEU A 618 -1.28 -18.43 -12.15
C LEU A 618 0.03 -18.77 -12.87
N LEU A 619 1.08 -18.02 -12.55
CA LEU A 619 2.44 -18.33 -12.99
C LEU A 619 2.94 -19.56 -12.22
N ILE A 620 3.30 -20.62 -12.94
CA ILE A 620 3.81 -21.88 -12.40
C ILE A 620 5.11 -22.28 -13.09
N HIS A 621 6.05 -22.85 -12.32
CA HIS A 621 7.31 -23.34 -12.88
C HIS A 621 7.05 -24.51 -13.84
N PRO A 622 7.68 -24.57 -15.03
CA PRO A 622 7.42 -25.64 -16.01
C PRO A 622 7.60 -27.05 -15.44
N ASP A 623 8.63 -27.28 -14.62
CA ASP A 623 8.86 -28.59 -13.98
C ASP A 623 7.75 -28.97 -12.99
N ASP A 624 7.25 -28.01 -12.20
CA ASP A 624 6.15 -28.26 -11.26
C ASP A 624 4.85 -28.54 -12.04
N ALA A 625 4.61 -27.82 -13.14
CA ALA A 625 3.48 -28.07 -14.02
C ALA A 625 3.56 -29.45 -14.68
N ALA A 626 4.76 -29.88 -15.12
CA ALA A 626 4.98 -31.19 -15.71
C ALA A 626 4.70 -32.33 -14.71
N GLU A 627 5.15 -32.20 -13.46
CA GLU A 627 4.86 -33.15 -12.38
C GLU A 627 3.37 -33.25 -12.07
N LEU A 628 2.63 -32.14 -12.22
CA LEU A 628 1.17 -32.10 -12.06
C LEU A 628 0.37 -32.46 -13.32
N GLY A 629 1.04 -32.68 -14.46
CA GLY A 629 0.38 -32.94 -15.76
C GLY A 629 -0.43 -31.75 -16.30
N ILE A 630 -0.03 -30.53 -15.97
CA ILE A 630 -0.68 -29.26 -16.35
C ILE A 630 -0.01 -28.67 -17.60
N ALA A 631 -0.82 -28.33 -18.61
CA ALA A 631 -0.38 -27.65 -19.83
C ALA A 631 -0.52 -26.13 -19.73
N ASP A 632 0.18 -25.40 -20.61
CA ASP A 632 0.06 -23.94 -20.70
C ASP A 632 -1.35 -23.50 -21.13
N GLY A 633 -1.88 -22.50 -20.45
CA GLY A 633 -3.25 -22.01 -20.62
C GLY A 633 -4.34 -22.92 -20.06
N GLU A 634 -3.99 -24.05 -19.43
CA GLU A 634 -4.95 -25.01 -18.89
C GLU A 634 -5.71 -24.45 -17.68
N ARG A 635 -6.99 -24.83 -17.58
CA ARG A 635 -7.83 -24.49 -16.41
C ARG A 635 -7.38 -25.31 -15.21
N ILE A 636 -7.14 -24.62 -14.11
CA ILE A 636 -6.66 -25.21 -12.86
C ILE A 636 -7.48 -24.70 -11.68
N GLU A 637 -7.61 -25.54 -10.67
CA GLU A 637 -8.13 -25.14 -9.36
C GLU A 637 -6.96 -25.03 -8.39
N ILE A 638 -6.94 -23.94 -7.62
CA ILE A 638 -6.03 -23.80 -6.49
C ILE A 638 -6.83 -23.60 -5.23
N GLY A 639 -6.29 -24.05 -4.09
CA GLY A 639 -6.99 -23.90 -2.84
C GLY A 639 -6.18 -24.23 -1.60
N ASN A 640 -6.81 -24.01 -0.46
CA ASN A 640 -6.37 -24.40 0.87
C ASN A 640 -7.60 -24.56 1.78
N HIS A 641 -7.41 -24.65 3.10
CA HIS A 641 -8.50 -24.79 4.06
C HIS A 641 -9.50 -23.60 4.08
N ARG A 642 -9.14 -22.43 3.53
CA ARG A 642 -10.01 -21.24 3.48
C ARG A 642 -10.93 -21.26 2.27
N GLY A 643 -10.52 -21.90 1.18
CA GLY A 643 -11.34 -22.10 0.01
C GLY A 643 -10.53 -22.38 -1.24
N GLU A 644 -11.17 -22.18 -2.38
CA GLU A 644 -10.64 -22.59 -3.67
C GLU A 644 -11.17 -21.69 -4.80
N VAL A 645 -10.32 -21.46 -5.81
CA VAL A 645 -10.63 -20.61 -6.97
C VAL A 645 -10.08 -21.23 -8.25
N VAL A 646 -10.70 -20.87 -9.38
CA VAL A 646 -10.30 -21.36 -10.72
C VAL A 646 -9.51 -20.28 -11.44
N LEU A 647 -8.34 -20.65 -11.97
CA LEU A 647 -7.46 -19.79 -12.78
C LEU A 647 -6.96 -20.55 -14.01
N HIS A 648 -6.15 -19.87 -14.83
CA HIS A 648 -5.46 -20.48 -15.95
C HIS A 648 -3.95 -20.55 -15.68
N ALA A 649 -3.35 -21.71 -15.93
CA ALA A 649 -1.92 -21.90 -15.76
C ALA A 649 -1.14 -21.14 -16.84
N VAL A 650 -0.05 -20.48 -16.42
CA VAL A 650 0.94 -19.91 -17.32
C VAL A 650 2.29 -20.48 -16.96
N LEU A 651 2.82 -21.35 -17.83
CA LEU A 651 4.08 -22.05 -17.61
C LEU A 651 5.23 -21.09 -17.88
N ARG A 652 5.90 -20.65 -16.81
CA ARG A 652 7.01 -19.71 -16.88
C ARG A 652 8.03 -20.00 -15.79
N ALA A 653 9.28 -20.16 -16.20
CA ALA A 653 10.42 -20.16 -15.28
C ALA A 653 10.75 -18.72 -14.87
N GLY A 654 11.27 -18.54 -13.65
CA GLY A 654 11.60 -17.21 -13.13
C GLY A 654 11.37 -17.06 -11.64
N GLN A 655 10.63 -17.97 -11.04
CA GLN A 655 10.44 -18.18 -9.60
C GLN A 655 11.03 -19.54 -9.21
N LYS A 656 11.35 -19.74 -7.93
CA LYS A 656 11.82 -21.04 -7.44
C LYS A 656 10.70 -22.09 -7.51
N ARG A 657 11.05 -23.36 -7.71
CA ARG A 657 10.09 -24.47 -7.65
C ARG A 657 9.31 -24.46 -6.32
N GLY A 658 8.03 -24.81 -6.37
CA GLY A 658 7.11 -24.71 -5.24
C GLY A 658 6.62 -23.29 -4.94
N VAL A 659 6.95 -22.29 -5.77
CA VAL A 659 6.42 -20.92 -5.68
C VAL A 659 5.53 -20.65 -6.89
N VAL A 660 4.34 -20.11 -6.64
CA VAL A 660 3.39 -19.69 -7.67
C VAL A 660 2.95 -18.26 -7.43
N VAL A 661 2.67 -17.55 -8.52
CA VAL A 661 2.35 -16.12 -8.47
C VAL A 661 1.05 -15.86 -9.22
N SER A 662 0.10 -15.19 -8.57
CA SER A 662 -1.07 -14.62 -9.25
C SER A 662 -0.93 -13.11 -9.24
N GLU A 663 -0.91 -12.50 -10.42
CA GLU A 663 -0.73 -11.04 -10.54
C GLU A 663 -2.09 -10.32 -10.56
N GLY A 664 -2.21 -9.26 -9.76
CA GLY A 664 -3.36 -8.35 -9.75
C GLY A 664 -4.51 -8.78 -8.84
N ILE A 665 -5.35 -7.80 -8.53
CA ILE A 665 -6.64 -8.03 -7.87
C ILE A 665 -7.72 -7.80 -8.93
N PHE A 666 -8.06 -8.87 -9.64
CA PHE A 666 -9.14 -8.85 -10.62
C PHE A 666 -10.50 -8.68 -9.93
N PRO A 667 -11.50 -8.06 -10.59
CA PRO A 667 -12.88 -8.10 -10.14
C PRO A 667 -13.33 -9.55 -9.88
N ASN A 668 -14.14 -9.77 -8.85
CA ASN A 668 -14.52 -11.13 -8.46
C ASN A 668 -15.22 -11.89 -9.60
N MET A 669 -15.99 -11.18 -10.44
CA MET A 669 -16.67 -11.74 -11.62
C MET A 669 -15.72 -12.25 -12.73
N SER A 670 -14.44 -11.90 -12.68
CA SER A 670 -13.42 -12.44 -13.61
C SER A 670 -13.02 -13.87 -13.27
N PHE A 671 -13.39 -14.37 -12.08
CA PHE A 671 -13.20 -15.75 -11.66
C PHE A 671 -14.49 -16.54 -11.89
N GLU A 672 -14.39 -17.80 -12.34
CA GLU A 672 -15.55 -18.62 -12.74
C GLU A 672 -16.62 -18.78 -11.63
N ARG A 673 -16.21 -18.72 -10.36
CA ARG A 673 -17.10 -18.86 -9.19
C ARG A 673 -17.57 -17.52 -8.62
N GLY A 674 -17.14 -16.39 -9.19
CA GLY A 674 -17.39 -15.07 -8.60
C GLY A 674 -16.64 -14.85 -7.29
N GLU A 675 -15.56 -15.60 -7.04
CA GLU A 675 -14.72 -15.53 -5.84
C GLU A 675 -13.27 -15.30 -6.27
N GLY A 676 -12.67 -14.21 -5.78
CA GLY A 676 -11.33 -13.77 -6.16
C GLY A 676 -10.22 -14.38 -5.31
N ILE A 677 -8.98 -14.07 -5.69
CA ILE A 677 -7.75 -14.65 -5.09
C ILE A 677 -7.67 -14.49 -3.56
N ASN A 678 -8.27 -13.42 -3.01
CA ASN A 678 -8.33 -13.16 -1.57
C ASN A 678 -9.21 -14.14 -0.78
N THR A 679 -9.90 -15.07 -1.46
CA THR A 679 -10.52 -16.25 -0.83
C THR A 679 -9.47 -17.14 -0.15
N LEU A 680 -8.25 -17.19 -0.69
CA LEU A 680 -7.17 -18.04 -0.20
C LEU A 680 -6.34 -17.39 0.91
N ILE A 681 -6.50 -16.08 1.13
CA ILE A 681 -5.65 -15.28 2.01
C ILE A 681 -6.29 -15.18 3.39
N GLY A 682 -5.48 -15.41 4.44
CA GLY A 682 -5.91 -15.29 5.84
C GLY A 682 -5.92 -13.85 6.36
N ALA A 683 -6.65 -13.59 7.43
CA ALA A 683 -6.73 -12.28 8.09
C ALA A 683 -5.94 -12.23 9.40
N GLU A 684 -5.07 -13.22 9.67
CA GLU A 684 -4.24 -13.23 10.87
C GLU A 684 -3.28 -12.03 10.85
N PRO A 685 -3.23 -11.23 11.93
CA PRO A 685 -2.37 -10.07 11.97
C PRO A 685 -0.90 -10.49 12.16
N ALA A 686 -0.01 -9.85 11.41
CA ALA A 686 1.44 -10.05 11.58
C ALA A 686 1.97 -9.43 12.88
N ALA A 687 3.03 -9.99 13.44
CA ALA A 687 3.61 -9.47 14.68
C ALA A 687 4.57 -8.29 14.45
N PRO A 688 4.80 -7.42 15.46
CA PRO A 688 4.06 -7.30 16.73
C PRO A 688 2.88 -6.32 16.65
N TYR A 689 2.75 -5.59 15.55
CA TYR A 689 1.86 -4.43 15.41
C TYR A 689 0.77 -4.61 14.37
N GLY A 690 0.55 -5.83 13.90
CA GLY A 690 -0.47 -6.16 12.92
C GLY A 690 0.01 -5.93 11.49
N GLY A 691 -0.94 -6.05 10.57
CA GLY A 691 -0.68 -6.00 9.14
C GLY A 691 -1.22 -7.22 8.43
N LEU A 692 -1.54 -7.05 7.15
CA LEU A 692 -2.03 -8.13 6.29
C LEU A 692 -0.89 -8.83 5.53
N ALA A 693 -0.69 -10.12 5.82
CA ALA A 693 0.22 -11.00 5.08
C ALA A 693 -0.49 -11.62 3.87
N VAL A 694 0.02 -11.38 2.66
CA VAL A 694 -0.60 -11.84 1.39
C VAL A 694 0.38 -12.59 0.46
N HIS A 695 1.67 -12.63 0.80
CA HIS A 695 2.72 -13.22 -0.03
C HIS A 695 3.36 -14.49 0.58
N ASP A 696 2.74 -15.08 1.58
CA ASP A 696 3.25 -16.26 2.28
C ASP A 696 2.22 -17.40 2.40
N THR A 697 1.11 -17.34 1.66
CA THR A 697 0.00 -18.30 1.77
C THR A 697 0.38 -19.66 1.17
N LYS A 698 0.11 -20.77 1.87
CA LYS A 698 0.30 -22.12 1.33
C LYS A 698 -0.97 -22.65 0.64
N ILE A 699 -0.80 -23.33 -0.49
CA ILE A 699 -1.89 -23.85 -1.33
C ILE A 699 -1.52 -25.18 -2.00
N TRP A 700 -2.53 -25.89 -2.48
CA TRP A 700 -2.40 -26.92 -3.51
C TRP A 700 -2.78 -26.38 -4.89
N VAL A 701 -2.34 -27.08 -5.95
CA VAL A 701 -2.70 -26.82 -7.35
C VAL A 701 -3.20 -28.13 -7.98
N ARG A 702 -4.35 -28.10 -8.64
CA ARG A 702 -4.96 -29.25 -9.30
C ARG A 702 -5.41 -28.91 -10.72
N LYS A 703 -5.23 -29.86 -11.63
CA LYS A 703 -5.81 -29.80 -12.98
C LYS A 703 -7.32 -30.00 -12.91
N LEU A 704 -8.08 -29.15 -13.61
CA LEU A 704 -9.51 -29.37 -13.82
C LEU A 704 -9.70 -30.16 -15.12
N GLY A 705 -10.44 -31.26 -15.04
CA GLY A 705 -10.73 -32.15 -16.17
C GLY A 705 -11.66 -31.55 -17.20
#